data_AF-F0YFZ0-F1
#
_entry.id   AF-F0YFZ0-F1
#
_cell.length_a   1.000
_cell.length_b   1.000
_cell.length_c   1.000
_cell.angle_alpha   90.00
_cell.angle_beta   90.00
_cell.angle_gamma   90.00
#
_symmetry.space_group_name_H-M   'P 1'
#
loop_
_entity.id
_entity.type
_entity.pdbx_description
1 polymer ?
#
loop_
_entity_poly.entity_id
_entity_poly.type
_entity_poly.pdbx_seq_one_letter_code
_entity_poly.pdbx_strand_id
1 'polypeptide(L)'
;MPRGCPWRSAMRALVVALVAHACRAQRCRTPPDGAAFARAARWSLQNGTSCFGVAPRDLWACEEAVQRALDPTNLPPEDGCAVAGPKTTALRTGSRDTVPNAQTWSSLRWASYEGRAFVVHDPAAALFRGAVCDAPGACRDGAPPRILGASKWGLFWHDGADATAAAATAEPYERRRCDRAFGERTYVLNILTWQVGHLILDILEPLYHALARDGGGAPDPARTRLIFDVANEDERAVLGDNIARTVYGETPYALLRRFTAHPIHTRAALDGLEGRSCFAAVHVELDVAESYYALGHDAAAARAADPGAPHPRAVAPEERSRYRAFRDFLGAPAAAPAAARRAVVFVRRASTRRLTNFDALAGRARARADAAGLDFVAVALEELPFDEQRALFARCAVLVAQYGSALHNVIFLPPGAAVVLLPMPKWCGEAWHFERQAALSGASSVTVCAGAGADDGARFRWAHRAWLQGPWATKDADFAVDADRFDAGVAAALGAVGGPPASATVAADDENVHRCPTRTALATPRVHVSDVVIEAAPDGANALVKLVAEVVLRDAGAAEEDRSAFFELLDADALELCVAEVDALDAAACFRASAFNEFSTLDVTVPWGERLAVAVWLRGAGGAAADVDLRRRLLQQGLPAVRTHVTLDVDGAYGGLGVSTVTHKQAPAPHRAPPPAAAAGAGTFEVRDWRLFAETCDVLEVPVQIDGRPVVLAGTLGHATALQGELSAFCGEHALNPAACAALDVEVRRRVARLAAAKRRGLPAVQRLPTARRPFLFLHHEKTAGSSLRRHVVDAARARGLAFYVPCYDAAGTYWEDYRCYAFDVANASAANGGPNAELAVLAGHFEWGVWDDLESYDAAAPPPCFTMVRHPVDRAVSLYYERVYQRDDIGGARVNDLPLGEFEWLLRAFKGSAFSRYRDEGFCDAMCKNTLGLSLHRGRLPEDVDARRAAEPALFAAYEADLDAGLAVDRLRHCVVGLQDDWAGSKRSLAHWFPWIASIDDARRNAGLGAAAETRDTLRPDLRAALEACNACDLALYDAAAERHAAQLRYLDGLGS
;
A
#
# COMPACT_ATOMS: atom_id res chain seq x y z
N MET A 1 -7.09 -34.36 39.21
CA MET A 1 -6.78 -34.30 40.66
C MET A 1 -7.81 -35.10 41.46
N PRO A 2 -7.43 -35.73 42.60
CA PRO A 2 -8.34 -36.51 43.43
C PRO A 2 -9.42 -35.67 44.16
N ARG A 3 -10.54 -36.32 44.50
CA ARG A 3 -11.63 -35.73 45.29
C ARG A 3 -11.25 -35.72 46.79
N GLY A 4 -10.64 -34.63 47.26
CA GLY A 4 -10.29 -34.46 48.68
C GLY A 4 -9.38 -33.29 49.04
N CYS A 5 -8.76 -32.61 48.08
CA CYS A 5 -7.79 -31.54 48.36
C CYS A 5 -8.46 -30.27 48.98
N PRO A 6 -8.02 -29.78 50.17
CA PRO A 6 -8.61 -28.62 50.85
C PRO A 6 -8.62 -27.32 50.02
N TRP A 7 -7.67 -27.19 49.09
CA TRP A 7 -7.54 -26.05 48.18
C TRP A 7 -8.84 -25.72 47.40
N ARG A 8 -9.68 -26.72 47.10
CA ARG A 8 -10.98 -26.47 46.43
C ARG A 8 -11.95 -25.63 47.26
N SER A 9 -11.89 -25.72 48.59
CA SER A 9 -12.72 -24.90 49.48
C SER A 9 -12.16 -23.48 49.62
N ALA A 10 -10.84 -23.35 49.74
CA ALA A 10 -10.16 -22.06 49.80
C ALA A 10 -10.35 -21.26 48.50
N MET A 11 -10.18 -21.88 47.33
CA MET A 11 -10.36 -21.22 46.04
C MET A 11 -11.83 -20.84 45.79
N ARG A 12 -12.80 -21.64 46.28
CA ARG A 12 -14.22 -21.25 46.32
C ARG A 12 -14.45 -19.97 47.12
N ALA A 13 -13.91 -19.88 48.32
CA ALA A 13 -14.03 -18.69 49.16
C ALA A 13 -13.39 -17.46 48.48
N LEU A 14 -12.20 -17.63 47.88
CA LEU A 14 -11.49 -16.56 47.18
C LEU A 14 -12.26 -16.03 45.96
N VAL A 15 -12.78 -16.91 45.10
CA VAL A 15 -13.58 -16.50 43.92
C VAL A 15 -14.87 -15.81 44.35
N VAL A 16 -15.58 -16.34 45.36
CA VAL A 16 -16.78 -15.70 45.90
C VAL A 16 -16.47 -14.32 46.51
N ALA A 17 -15.33 -14.17 47.19
CA ALA A 17 -14.90 -12.88 47.75
C ALA A 17 -14.55 -11.85 46.65
N LEU A 18 -13.81 -12.26 45.61
CA LEU A 18 -13.45 -11.39 44.47
C LEU A 18 -14.69 -10.94 43.69
N VAL A 19 -15.63 -11.84 43.39
CA VAL A 19 -16.86 -11.47 42.68
C VAL A 19 -17.78 -10.61 43.56
N ALA A 20 -17.87 -10.90 44.87
CA ALA A 20 -18.60 -10.03 45.81
C ALA A 20 -17.97 -8.64 45.96
N HIS A 21 -16.65 -8.50 45.77
CA HIS A 21 -15.97 -7.20 45.71
C HIS A 21 -16.33 -6.45 44.41
N ALA A 22 -16.28 -7.12 43.26
CA ALA A 22 -16.69 -6.54 41.97
C ALA A 22 -18.15 -6.05 41.97
N CYS A 23 -19.10 -6.85 42.49
CA CYS A 23 -20.50 -6.43 42.58
C CYS A 23 -20.71 -5.22 43.53
N ARG A 24 -19.88 -5.06 44.57
CA ARG A 24 -19.91 -3.86 45.43
C ARG A 24 -19.38 -2.62 44.70
N ALA A 25 -18.32 -2.77 43.89
CA ALA A 25 -17.81 -1.69 43.05
C ALA A 25 -18.86 -1.20 42.03
N GLN A 26 -19.66 -2.12 41.47
CA GLN A 26 -20.69 -1.83 40.47
C GLN A 26 -22.04 -1.32 41.02
N ARG A 27 -22.21 -1.21 42.35
CA ARG A 27 -23.40 -0.62 43.02
C ARG A 27 -24.76 -1.21 42.61
N CYS A 28 -24.84 -2.50 42.28
CA CYS A 28 -26.10 -3.18 41.94
C CYS A 28 -27.13 -3.02 43.08
N ARG A 29 -28.34 -2.50 42.79
CA ARG A 29 -29.34 -2.13 43.82
C ARG A 29 -30.07 -3.32 44.46
N THR A 30 -30.04 -4.49 43.84
CA THR A 30 -30.55 -5.76 44.37
C THR A 30 -29.62 -6.90 43.91
N PRO A 31 -29.24 -7.84 44.78
CA PRO A 31 -28.55 -9.05 44.35
C PRO A 31 -29.53 -10.01 43.64
N PRO A 32 -29.09 -10.76 42.62
CA PRO A 32 -29.88 -11.84 42.04
C PRO A 32 -30.04 -13.01 43.03
N ASP A 33 -30.95 -13.94 42.72
CA ASP A 33 -31.22 -15.09 43.59
C ASP A 33 -29.94 -15.94 43.84
N GLY A 34 -29.74 -16.34 45.10
CA GLY A 34 -28.52 -17.04 45.52
C GLY A 34 -28.34 -18.43 44.90
N ALA A 35 -29.41 -19.08 44.45
CA ALA A 35 -29.36 -20.33 43.70
C ALA A 35 -28.98 -20.11 42.23
N ALA A 36 -29.43 -19.04 41.56
CA ALA A 36 -28.96 -18.66 40.22
C ALA A 36 -27.44 -18.39 40.22
N PHE A 37 -26.96 -17.54 41.12
CA PHE A 37 -25.53 -17.27 41.27
C PHE A 37 -24.75 -18.55 41.61
N ALA A 38 -25.27 -19.38 42.51
CA ALA A 38 -24.66 -20.67 42.86
C ALA A 38 -24.78 -21.74 41.76
N ARG A 39 -25.55 -21.55 40.67
CA ARG A 39 -25.52 -22.40 39.47
C ARG A 39 -24.36 -21.99 38.56
N ALA A 40 -24.26 -20.72 38.20
CA ALA A 40 -23.17 -20.18 37.37
C ALA A 40 -21.78 -20.44 38.00
N ALA A 41 -21.61 -20.16 39.30
CA ALA A 41 -20.38 -20.43 40.02
C ALA A 41 -20.04 -21.93 40.14
N ARG A 42 -21.02 -22.84 40.02
CA ARG A 42 -20.78 -24.29 39.97
C ARG A 42 -20.24 -24.72 38.59
N TRP A 43 -20.80 -24.18 37.51
CA TRP A 43 -20.41 -24.49 36.14
C TRP A 43 -18.93 -24.17 35.86
N SER A 44 -18.49 -22.93 36.15
CA SER A 44 -17.07 -22.53 36.02
C SER A 44 -16.12 -23.40 36.87
N LEU A 45 -16.51 -23.74 38.11
CA LEU A 45 -15.71 -24.62 38.98
C LEU A 45 -15.74 -26.11 38.58
N GLN A 46 -16.64 -26.53 37.70
CA GLN A 46 -16.68 -27.89 37.15
C GLN A 46 -15.81 -27.99 35.90
N ASN A 47 -15.80 -26.96 35.06
CA ASN A 47 -15.06 -26.94 33.79
C ASN A 47 -13.62 -26.42 33.94
N GLY A 48 -13.28 -25.78 35.06
CA GLY A 48 -11.91 -25.33 35.38
C GLY A 48 -11.50 -24.00 34.74
N THR A 49 -12.38 -23.38 33.95
CA THR A 49 -12.17 -22.12 33.25
C THR A 49 -12.90 -20.97 33.95
N SER A 50 -12.28 -19.79 33.97
CA SER A 50 -13.03 -18.53 34.00
C SER A 50 -13.49 -18.22 32.57
N CYS A 51 -14.58 -17.48 32.38
CA CYS A 51 -15.03 -17.09 31.02
C CYS A 51 -14.11 -16.04 30.34
N PHE A 52 -12.89 -15.84 30.85
CA PHE A 52 -11.87 -14.93 30.29
C PHE A 52 -10.70 -15.68 29.61
N GLY A 53 -10.77 -17.01 29.50
CA GLY A 53 -9.73 -17.86 28.92
C GLY A 53 -10.32 -19.09 28.22
N VAL A 54 -11.35 -18.86 27.40
CA VAL A 54 -12.09 -19.89 26.64
C VAL A 54 -12.11 -19.51 25.17
N ALA A 55 -12.28 -20.48 24.27
CA ALA A 55 -12.31 -20.22 22.84
C ALA A 55 -13.51 -19.34 22.44
N PRO A 56 -13.47 -18.59 21.31
CA PRO A 56 -14.54 -17.66 20.92
C PRO A 56 -15.95 -18.29 20.87
N ARG A 57 -16.06 -19.58 20.50
CA ARG A 57 -17.32 -20.34 20.50
C ARG A 57 -17.92 -20.52 21.91
N ASP A 58 -17.09 -20.59 22.94
CA ASP A 58 -17.51 -20.83 24.33
C ASP A 58 -17.89 -19.54 25.08
N LEU A 59 -17.47 -18.37 24.59
CA LEU A 59 -17.90 -17.06 25.14
C LEU A 59 -19.42 -16.89 24.99
N TRP A 60 -19.97 -17.21 23.82
CA TRP A 60 -21.42 -17.23 23.60
C TRP A 60 -22.13 -18.24 24.50
N ALA A 61 -21.57 -19.43 24.69
CA ALA A 61 -22.14 -20.42 25.61
C ALA A 61 -22.14 -19.94 27.07
N CYS A 62 -21.14 -19.15 27.49
CA CYS A 62 -21.12 -18.51 28.80
C CYS A 62 -22.14 -17.36 28.90
N GLU A 63 -22.24 -16.50 27.88
CA GLU A 63 -23.25 -15.42 27.82
C GLU A 63 -24.68 -15.99 27.86
N GLU A 64 -24.96 -16.99 27.02
CA GLU A 64 -26.25 -17.65 26.92
C GLU A 64 -26.61 -18.39 28.22
N ALA A 65 -25.66 -19.09 28.86
CA ALA A 65 -25.87 -19.70 30.17
C ALA A 65 -26.12 -18.68 31.29
N VAL A 66 -25.55 -17.47 31.19
CA VAL A 66 -25.84 -16.37 32.12
C VAL A 66 -27.22 -15.76 31.84
N GLN A 67 -27.58 -15.50 30.58
CA GLN A 67 -28.91 -14.98 30.23
C GLN A 67 -30.02 -15.96 30.63
N ARG A 68 -29.91 -17.25 30.28
CA ARG A 68 -30.85 -18.31 30.72
C ARG A 68 -30.91 -18.49 32.26
N ALA A 69 -29.92 -18.00 33.00
CA ALA A 69 -29.91 -18.02 34.47
C ALA A 69 -30.41 -16.72 35.12
N LEU A 70 -30.57 -15.65 34.34
CA LEU A 70 -31.07 -14.33 34.77
C LEU A 70 -32.51 -14.05 34.30
N ASP A 71 -32.98 -14.73 33.26
CA ASP A 71 -34.35 -14.62 32.74
C ASP A 71 -35.36 -15.44 33.58
N PRO A 72 -36.30 -14.81 34.30
CA PRO A 72 -37.32 -15.49 35.10
C PRO A 72 -38.52 -15.99 34.25
N THR A 73 -38.53 -15.77 32.94
CA THR A 73 -39.71 -15.97 32.07
C THR A 73 -39.64 -17.21 31.16
N ASN A 74 -38.80 -18.19 31.48
CA ASN A 74 -38.65 -19.47 30.76
C ASN A 74 -39.87 -20.41 30.87
N LEU A 75 -41.01 -19.97 30.33
CA LEU A 75 -42.03 -20.81 29.70
C LEU A 75 -41.82 -20.75 28.18
N PRO A 76 -42.17 -21.79 27.40
CA PRO A 76 -42.09 -21.71 25.95
C PRO A 76 -43.06 -20.63 25.42
N PRO A 77 -42.69 -19.88 24.37
CA PRO A 77 -43.61 -18.91 23.77
C PRO A 77 -44.75 -19.65 23.06
N GLU A 78 -45.98 -19.42 23.51
CA GLU A 78 -47.17 -19.63 22.66
C GLU A 78 -47.20 -18.57 21.55
N ASP A 79 -47.77 -18.92 20.39
CA ASP A 79 -47.58 -18.19 19.14
C ASP A 79 -48.02 -16.70 19.18
N GLY A 80 -47.08 -15.77 18.97
CA GLY A 80 -47.43 -14.38 18.67
C GLY A 80 -46.35 -13.32 18.93
N CYS A 81 -45.53 -13.00 17.92
CA CYS A 81 -44.65 -11.82 17.92
C CYS A 81 -45.43 -10.50 17.73
N ALA A 82 -46.34 -10.18 18.65
CA ALA A 82 -47.17 -8.97 18.63
C ALA A 82 -46.48 -7.77 19.32
N VAL A 83 -45.27 -7.40 18.87
CA VAL A 83 -44.57 -6.20 19.40
C VAL A 83 -45.25 -4.94 18.86
N ALA A 84 -46.05 -4.28 19.70
CA ALA A 84 -46.77 -3.07 19.33
C ALA A 84 -45.82 -1.90 19.02
N GLY A 85 -45.68 -1.57 17.73
CA GLY A 85 -44.81 -0.49 17.26
C GLY A 85 -45.25 0.90 17.79
N PRO A 86 -44.33 1.75 18.27
CA PRO A 86 -44.65 3.10 18.70
C PRO A 86 -45.07 3.96 17.51
N LYS A 87 -46.14 4.76 17.68
CA LYS A 87 -46.64 5.67 16.64
C LYS A 87 -45.62 6.78 16.38
N THR A 88 -45.14 6.91 15.14
CA THR A 88 -44.20 7.95 14.73
C THR A 88 -44.89 9.31 14.58
N THR A 89 -44.57 10.24 15.48
CA THR A 89 -45.01 11.64 15.38
C THR A 89 -44.23 12.35 14.27
N ALA A 90 -44.91 12.83 13.23
CA ALA A 90 -44.27 13.56 12.14
C ALA A 90 -43.92 15.00 12.57
N LEU A 91 -42.62 15.31 12.66
CA LEU A 91 -42.12 16.69 12.66
C LEU A 91 -41.90 17.16 11.22
N ARG A 92 -42.04 18.48 11.00
CA ARG A 92 -42.23 19.07 9.66
C ARG A 92 -41.44 20.39 9.53
N THR A 93 -40.97 20.66 8.30
CA THR A 93 -40.32 21.90 7.83
C THR A 93 -38.86 22.14 8.26
N GLY A 94 -38.08 22.76 7.37
CA GLY A 94 -36.67 23.14 7.57
C GLY A 94 -35.74 22.66 6.47
N SER A 95 -35.73 23.32 5.30
CA SER A 95 -34.79 23.01 4.20
C SER A 95 -33.62 23.99 4.13
N ARG A 96 -32.47 23.51 3.65
CA ARG A 96 -31.46 24.29 2.91
C ARG A 96 -30.47 23.34 2.21
N ASP A 97 -30.21 23.61 0.94
CA ASP A 97 -29.42 22.75 0.07
C ASP A 97 -27.95 23.14 0.05
N THR A 98 -27.05 22.19 0.30
CA THR A 98 -25.88 21.86 -0.55
C THR A 98 -25.21 20.58 -0.05
N VAL A 99 -24.44 19.91 -0.91
CA VAL A 99 -23.69 18.64 -0.68
C VAL A 99 -24.54 17.38 -0.40
N PRO A 100 -24.77 16.51 -1.40
CA PRO A 100 -25.37 15.19 -1.23
C PRO A 100 -24.34 14.04 -1.11
N ASN A 101 -24.83 12.88 -0.67
CA ASN A 101 -24.20 11.54 -0.65
C ASN A 101 -23.48 11.11 0.65
N ALA A 102 -24.26 10.72 1.65
CA ALA A 102 -23.88 9.67 2.60
C ALA A 102 -25.12 8.83 2.96
N GLN A 103 -25.26 7.66 2.33
CA GLN A 103 -26.00 6.54 2.92
C GLN A 103 -24.98 5.51 3.41
N THR A 104 -24.61 5.63 4.69
CA THR A 104 -24.35 4.45 5.52
C THR A 104 -25.65 3.67 5.71
N TRP A 105 -25.57 2.45 6.25
CA TRP A 105 -26.74 1.63 6.58
C TRP A 105 -27.54 2.24 7.75
N SER A 106 -28.38 3.24 7.46
CA SER A 106 -29.11 4.06 8.44
C SER A 106 -30.28 3.29 9.09
N SER A 107 -29.93 2.46 10.08
CA SER A 107 -30.81 1.56 10.84
C SER A 107 -31.46 0.47 9.99
N LEU A 108 -30.76 -0.67 9.81
CA LEU A 108 -31.42 -1.88 9.34
C LEU A 108 -32.33 -2.40 10.44
N ARG A 109 -33.63 -2.13 10.32
CA ARG A 109 -34.64 -2.54 11.32
C ARG A 109 -34.71 -4.05 11.56
N TRP A 110 -34.33 -4.85 10.57
CA TRP A 110 -34.24 -6.30 10.70
C TRP A 110 -33.14 -6.84 9.79
N ALA A 111 -32.32 -7.73 10.32
CA ALA A 111 -31.35 -8.51 9.56
C ALA A 111 -31.14 -9.88 10.22
N SER A 112 -30.52 -10.81 9.49
CA SER A 112 -29.98 -12.04 10.04
C SER A 112 -28.54 -12.26 9.59
N TYR A 113 -27.81 -13.15 10.25
CA TYR A 113 -26.48 -13.60 9.90
C TYR A 113 -26.51 -15.10 9.64
N GLU A 114 -25.93 -15.51 8.50
CA GLU A 114 -25.93 -16.87 7.99
C GLU A 114 -24.50 -17.21 7.53
N GLY A 115 -23.69 -17.78 8.46
CA GLY A 115 -22.31 -18.19 8.22
C GLY A 115 -21.33 -17.03 8.07
N ARG A 116 -21.28 -16.41 6.88
CA ARG A 116 -20.47 -15.21 6.57
C ARG A 116 -21.29 -14.03 6.00
N ALA A 117 -22.57 -14.25 5.69
CA ALA A 117 -23.42 -13.25 5.05
C ALA A 117 -24.37 -12.58 6.07
N PHE A 118 -24.44 -11.25 6.06
CA PHE A 118 -25.59 -10.54 6.62
C PHE A 118 -26.72 -10.55 5.58
N VAL A 119 -27.91 -10.93 5.98
CA VAL A 119 -29.11 -10.94 5.15
C VAL A 119 -30.01 -9.84 5.67
N VAL A 120 -30.27 -8.83 4.85
CA VAL A 120 -31.10 -7.67 5.20
C VAL A 120 -32.55 -8.00 4.89
N HIS A 121 -33.46 -7.72 5.81
CA HIS A 121 -34.90 -7.92 5.58
C HIS A 121 -35.59 -6.56 5.43
N ASP A 122 -36.35 -6.38 4.36
CA ASP A 122 -37.16 -5.17 4.18
C ASP A 122 -38.53 -5.35 4.89
N PRO A 123 -38.79 -4.68 6.03
CA PRO A 123 -40.09 -4.73 6.69
C PRO A 123 -41.19 -3.97 5.94
N ALA A 124 -40.85 -3.17 4.92
CA ALA A 124 -41.79 -2.38 4.15
C ALA A 124 -41.26 -2.15 2.72
N ALA A 125 -41.63 -3.07 1.80
CA ALA A 125 -41.25 -3.21 0.39
C ALA A 125 -41.49 -1.99 -0.56
N ALA A 126 -41.57 -0.79 0.01
CA ALA A 126 -41.46 0.51 -0.62
C ALA A 126 -40.06 1.13 -0.44
N LEU A 127 -39.27 0.76 0.57
CA LEU A 127 -38.00 1.43 0.90
C LEU A 127 -36.93 1.27 -0.21
N PHE A 128 -36.92 0.14 -0.91
CA PHE A 128 -36.07 -0.10 -2.08
C PHE A 128 -36.73 0.21 -3.44
N ARG A 129 -37.95 0.77 -3.49
CA ARG A 129 -38.58 1.20 -4.76
C ARG A 129 -38.07 2.56 -5.25
N GLY A 130 -36.75 2.72 -5.29
CA GLY A 130 -36.05 3.86 -5.87
C GLY A 130 -36.07 3.83 -7.40
N ALA A 131 -37.21 4.16 -8.00
CA ALA A 131 -37.41 4.40 -9.44
C ALA A 131 -37.01 3.24 -10.39
N VAL A 132 -37.94 2.29 -10.59
CA VAL A 132 -37.99 1.51 -11.84
C VAL A 132 -38.80 2.33 -12.87
N CYS A 133 -38.17 2.76 -13.97
CA CYS A 133 -38.84 3.50 -15.06
C CYS A 133 -39.66 2.53 -15.96
N ASP A 134 -40.78 1.99 -15.44
CA ASP A 134 -41.68 1.06 -16.16
C ASP A 134 -42.55 1.74 -17.25
N ALA A 135 -41.96 2.54 -18.13
CA ALA A 135 -42.53 2.95 -19.42
C ALA A 135 -41.46 3.58 -20.34
N PRO A 136 -41.47 3.29 -21.66
CA PRO A 136 -40.60 3.97 -22.62
C PRO A 136 -41.08 5.41 -22.88
N GLY A 137 -40.64 6.36 -22.04
CA GLY A 137 -40.63 7.79 -22.38
C GLY A 137 -41.23 8.79 -21.39
N ALA A 138 -40.84 8.80 -20.11
CA ALA A 138 -41.15 9.92 -19.21
C ALA A 138 -40.20 10.15 -18.00
N CYS A 139 -38.94 9.70 -18.03
CA CYS A 139 -38.00 9.97 -16.94
C CYS A 139 -37.22 11.28 -17.20
N ARG A 140 -37.81 12.41 -16.78
CA ARG A 140 -37.22 13.77 -16.82
C ARG A 140 -36.33 14.05 -15.59
N ASP A 141 -35.32 14.90 -15.83
CA ASP A 141 -34.59 15.70 -14.84
C ASP A 141 -33.78 14.95 -13.76
N GLY A 142 -32.69 14.32 -14.20
CA GLY A 142 -31.36 14.75 -13.73
C GLY A 142 -30.75 14.11 -12.47
N ALA A 143 -31.36 13.08 -11.87
CA ALA A 143 -30.74 12.35 -10.75
C ALA A 143 -29.97 11.10 -11.23
N PRO A 144 -28.63 11.02 -11.07
CA PRO A 144 -27.88 9.79 -11.34
C PRO A 144 -28.16 8.71 -10.28
N PRO A 145 -27.94 7.42 -10.58
CA PRO A 145 -28.12 6.33 -9.63
C PRO A 145 -27.21 6.52 -8.41
N ARG A 146 -27.78 6.43 -7.21
CA ARG A 146 -27.07 6.66 -5.94
C ARG A 146 -26.37 5.39 -5.49
N ILE A 147 -25.04 5.40 -5.56
CA ILE A 147 -24.18 4.35 -5.01
C ILE A 147 -24.09 4.52 -3.48
N LEU A 148 -24.23 3.41 -2.75
CA LEU A 148 -24.00 3.33 -1.31
C LEU A 148 -22.48 3.32 -1.04
N GLY A 149 -22.03 3.88 0.09
CA GLY A 149 -20.59 3.85 0.45
C GLY A 149 -19.75 5.04 -0.05
N ALA A 150 -20.21 6.28 0.20
CA ALA A 150 -19.44 7.50 -0.08
C ALA A 150 -18.68 8.06 1.16
N SER A 151 -18.59 7.30 2.26
CA SER A 151 -17.68 7.65 3.36
C SER A 151 -16.24 7.31 2.95
N LYS A 152 -15.24 8.07 3.43
CA LYS A 152 -13.81 7.75 3.19
C LYS A 152 -13.39 6.38 3.78
N TRP A 153 -14.24 5.77 4.61
CA TRP A 153 -13.98 4.52 5.32
C TRP A 153 -14.77 3.32 4.78
N GLY A 154 -15.84 3.53 4.00
CA GLY A 154 -16.57 2.44 3.33
C GLY A 154 -15.72 1.72 2.28
N LEU A 155 -14.69 2.40 1.75
CA LEU A 155 -13.61 1.78 0.98
C LEU A 155 -12.89 0.65 1.75
N PHE A 156 -12.78 0.72 3.08
CA PHE A 156 -12.17 -0.34 3.89
C PHE A 156 -13.03 -1.61 3.95
N TRP A 157 -14.35 -1.50 3.73
CA TRP A 157 -15.20 -2.67 3.49
C TRP A 157 -15.11 -3.11 2.02
N HIS A 158 -15.13 -2.19 1.04
CA HIS A 158 -15.01 -2.56 -0.38
C HIS A 158 -13.67 -3.22 -0.76
N ASP A 159 -12.55 -2.76 -0.21
CA ASP A 159 -11.21 -3.31 -0.49
C ASP A 159 -10.99 -4.69 0.18
N GLY A 160 -11.85 -5.09 1.12
CA GLY A 160 -11.74 -6.33 1.86
C GLY A 160 -12.53 -7.47 1.22
N ALA A 161 -11.86 -8.48 0.67
CA ALA A 161 -12.47 -9.66 0.03
C ALA A 161 -13.40 -10.51 0.94
N ASP A 162 -13.49 -10.18 2.23
CA ASP A 162 -14.37 -10.80 3.22
C ASP A 162 -15.54 -9.89 3.62
N ALA A 163 -15.82 -8.80 2.89
CA ALA A 163 -16.98 -7.95 3.12
C ALA A 163 -18.27 -8.79 3.14
N THR A 164 -19.00 -8.73 4.24
CA THR A 164 -20.17 -9.61 4.48
C THR A 164 -21.19 -9.44 3.36
N ALA A 165 -21.40 -10.48 2.55
CA ALA A 165 -22.29 -10.44 1.40
C ALA A 165 -23.73 -10.05 1.81
N ALA A 166 -24.06 -8.77 1.64
CA ALA A 166 -25.24 -8.14 2.21
C ALA A 166 -26.51 -8.44 1.39
N ALA A 167 -27.03 -9.66 1.51
CA ALA A 167 -28.16 -10.12 0.74
C ALA A 167 -29.47 -9.44 1.16
N ALA A 168 -29.95 -8.47 0.38
CA ALA A 168 -31.27 -7.88 0.58
C ALA A 168 -32.38 -8.87 0.22
N THR A 169 -33.37 -9.05 1.11
CA THR A 169 -34.46 -10.02 0.97
C THR A 169 -35.82 -9.38 1.22
N ALA A 170 -36.78 -9.71 0.34
CA ALA A 170 -38.17 -9.28 0.42
C ALA A 170 -39.05 -10.22 1.26
N GLU A 171 -38.45 -11.14 2.03
CA GLU A 171 -39.18 -12.04 2.92
C GLU A 171 -39.59 -11.31 4.22
N PRO A 172 -40.86 -11.40 4.64
CA PRO A 172 -41.28 -10.88 5.94
C PRO A 172 -40.50 -11.57 7.07
N TYR A 173 -39.88 -10.78 7.95
CA TYR A 173 -39.06 -11.26 9.07
C TYR A 173 -39.78 -12.32 9.92
N GLU A 174 -41.07 -12.13 10.18
CA GLU A 174 -41.95 -13.05 10.93
C GLU A 174 -42.02 -14.49 10.37
N ARG A 175 -41.64 -14.69 9.10
CA ARG A 175 -41.62 -16.03 8.46
C ARG A 175 -40.28 -16.75 8.63
N ARG A 176 -39.24 -16.07 9.11
CA ARG A 176 -37.91 -16.67 9.28
C ARG A 176 -37.83 -17.40 10.62
N ARG A 177 -37.51 -18.69 10.55
CA ARG A 177 -36.98 -19.42 11.71
C ARG A 177 -35.60 -18.83 12.02
N CYS A 178 -35.51 -18.19 13.18
CA CYS A 178 -34.30 -17.65 13.77
C CYS A 178 -33.84 -18.63 14.84
N ASP A 179 -32.64 -19.19 14.70
CA ASP A 179 -32.06 -20.11 15.68
C ASP A 179 -31.54 -19.35 16.91
N ARG A 180 -31.19 -18.06 16.74
CA ARG A 180 -30.98 -17.05 17.80
C ARG A 180 -31.61 -15.73 17.39
N ALA A 181 -31.99 -14.89 18.35
CA ALA A 181 -32.52 -13.55 18.09
C ALA A 181 -31.98 -12.53 19.11
N PHE A 182 -31.42 -11.43 18.61
CA PHE A 182 -30.92 -10.30 19.38
C PHE A 182 -31.92 -9.14 19.31
N GLY A 183 -32.41 -8.68 20.46
CA GLY A 183 -33.42 -7.60 20.57
C GLY A 183 -32.83 -6.19 20.71
N GLU A 184 -31.52 -6.13 20.93
CA GLU A 184 -30.70 -4.94 21.06
C GLU A 184 -30.21 -4.39 19.70
N ARG A 185 -29.78 -3.12 19.66
CA ARG A 185 -29.12 -2.55 18.48
C ARG A 185 -27.70 -3.08 18.41
N THR A 186 -27.37 -3.79 17.33
CA THR A 186 -26.04 -4.32 17.09
C THR A 186 -25.28 -3.44 16.12
N TYR A 187 -24.10 -2.95 16.53
CA TYR A 187 -23.18 -2.19 15.69
C TYR A 187 -22.01 -3.09 15.31
N VAL A 188 -21.80 -3.29 14.01
CA VAL A 188 -20.68 -4.05 13.43
C VAL A 188 -19.68 -3.06 12.86
N LEU A 189 -18.50 -3.04 13.47
CA LEU A 189 -17.55 -1.93 13.42
C LEU A 189 -16.16 -2.44 13.01
N ASN A 190 -15.42 -1.66 12.22
CA ASN A 190 -14.05 -2.01 11.88
C ASN A 190 -13.05 -1.15 12.65
N ILE A 191 -12.02 -1.76 13.20
CA ILE A 191 -10.91 -1.06 13.87
C ILE A 191 -9.74 -0.98 12.90
N LEU A 192 -9.33 0.24 12.53
CA LEU A 192 -8.19 0.46 11.62
C LEU A 192 -6.85 0.17 12.27
N THR A 193 -6.67 0.59 13.54
CA THR A 193 -5.47 0.36 14.34
C THR A 193 -5.81 0.43 15.84
N TRP A 194 -4.97 -0.16 16.68
CA TRP A 194 -5.06 -0.05 18.15
C TRP A 194 -4.50 1.28 18.70
N GLN A 195 -4.73 2.40 17.99
CA GLN A 195 -4.34 3.75 18.42
C GLN A 195 -5.49 4.57 19.02
N VAL A 196 -5.19 5.31 20.09
CA VAL A 196 -6.15 6.11 20.87
C VAL A 196 -6.84 7.20 20.03
N GLY A 197 -6.15 7.78 19.05
CA GLY A 197 -6.76 8.74 18.13
C GLY A 197 -7.87 8.13 17.28
N HIS A 198 -7.57 7.02 16.59
CA HIS A 198 -8.54 6.26 15.80
C HIS A 198 -9.71 5.74 16.64
N LEU A 199 -9.46 5.30 17.88
CA LEU A 199 -10.53 4.97 18.82
C LEU A 199 -11.50 6.14 19.04
N ILE A 200 -10.99 7.34 19.36
CA ILE A 200 -11.85 8.50 19.65
C ILE A 200 -12.57 9.01 18.39
N LEU A 201 -11.83 9.12 17.28
CA LEU A 201 -12.26 9.68 16.00
C LEU A 201 -13.25 8.79 15.24
N ASP A 202 -12.88 7.53 15.00
CA ASP A 202 -13.57 6.67 14.05
C ASP A 202 -14.63 5.80 14.73
N ILE A 203 -14.55 5.65 16.06
CA ILE A 203 -15.42 4.78 16.86
C ILE A 203 -16.21 5.56 17.90
N LEU A 204 -15.58 6.15 18.92
CA LEU A 204 -16.31 6.64 20.10
C LEU A 204 -17.25 7.83 19.80
N GLU A 205 -16.79 8.83 19.05
CA GLU A 205 -17.63 9.99 18.69
C GLU A 205 -18.75 9.61 17.71
N PRO A 206 -18.48 8.91 16.58
CA PRO A 206 -19.53 8.48 15.64
C PRO A 206 -20.55 7.52 16.28
N LEU A 207 -20.11 6.59 17.12
CA LEU A 207 -20.99 5.67 17.85
C LEU A 207 -21.88 6.41 18.86
N TYR A 208 -21.36 7.44 19.52
CA TYR A 208 -22.17 8.28 20.41
C TYR A 208 -23.26 9.03 19.63
N HIS A 209 -22.91 9.65 18.50
CA HIS A 209 -23.88 10.38 17.68
C HIS A 209 -24.92 9.47 17.05
N ALA A 210 -24.53 8.29 16.53
CA ALA A 210 -25.46 7.27 16.05
C ALA A 210 -26.44 6.83 17.16
N LEU A 211 -25.93 6.36 18.31
CA LEU A 211 -26.78 5.86 19.40
C LEU A 211 -27.72 6.91 19.98
N ALA A 212 -27.31 8.18 20.01
CA ALA A 212 -28.12 9.30 20.46
C ALA A 212 -29.23 9.66 19.46
N ARG A 213 -28.89 9.69 18.16
CA ARG A 213 -29.81 9.91 17.04
C ARG A 213 -30.86 8.80 16.95
N ASP A 214 -30.43 7.55 17.08
CA ASP A 214 -31.28 6.35 17.03
C ASP A 214 -32.08 6.13 18.33
N GLY A 215 -31.62 6.68 19.46
CA GLY A 215 -32.17 6.45 20.79
C GLY A 215 -33.02 7.58 21.36
N GLY A 216 -32.93 8.80 20.80
CA GLY A 216 -33.64 9.98 21.30
C GLY A 216 -33.11 10.51 22.64
N GLY A 217 -31.83 10.26 22.97
CA GLY A 217 -31.26 10.57 24.27
C GLY A 217 -29.78 10.20 24.38
N ALA A 218 -29.29 9.92 25.60
CA ALA A 218 -27.95 9.36 25.78
C ALA A 218 -27.90 7.88 25.35
N PRO A 219 -26.72 7.34 24.98
CA PRO A 219 -26.55 5.91 24.71
C PRO A 219 -27.04 5.02 25.86
N ASP A 220 -27.79 3.97 25.53
CA ASP A 220 -28.27 2.95 26.45
C ASP A 220 -27.41 1.68 26.29
N PRO A 221 -26.55 1.33 27.27
CA PRO A 221 -25.66 0.18 27.16
C PRO A 221 -26.42 -1.16 27.17
N ALA A 222 -27.59 -1.24 27.80
CA ALA A 222 -28.36 -2.48 27.85
C ALA A 222 -29.01 -2.81 26.50
N ARG A 223 -29.24 -1.79 25.65
CA ARG A 223 -29.89 -1.91 24.33
C ARG A 223 -28.92 -1.77 23.16
N THR A 224 -27.63 -2.04 23.39
CA THR A 224 -26.55 -1.84 22.42
C THR A 224 -25.52 -2.97 22.54
N ARG A 225 -25.25 -3.70 21.45
CA ARG A 225 -24.15 -4.69 21.34
C ARG A 225 -23.13 -4.20 20.32
N LEU A 226 -21.84 -4.40 20.61
CA LEU A 226 -20.73 -4.05 19.71
C LEU A 226 -20.01 -5.30 19.22
N ILE A 227 -19.69 -5.34 17.93
CA ILE A 227 -18.98 -6.44 17.25
C ILE A 227 -17.88 -5.82 16.38
N PHE A 228 -16.65 -6.31 16.50
CA PHE A 228 -15.49 -5.77 15.77
C PHE A 228 -14.90 -6.73 14.71
N ASP A 229 -14.49 -6.17 13.58
CA ASP A 229 -13.62 -6.82 12.57
C ASP A 229 -12.42 -5.91 12.21
N VAL A 230 -11.48 -6.45 11.43
CA VAL A 230 -10.25 -5.80 10.93
C VAL A 230 -9.95 -6.26 9.50
N ALA A 231 -9.06 -5.57 8.78
CA ALA A 231 -8.86 -5.82 7.34
C ALA A 231 -8.12 -7.13 7.00
N ASN A 232 -7.11 -7.51 7.79
CA ASN A 232 -6.22 -8.63 7.50
C ASN A 232 -6.43 -9.79 8.47
N GLU A 233 -6.12 -11.01 8.03
CA GLU A 233 -6.35 -12.23 8.81
C GLU A 233 -5.44 -12.34 10.03
N ASP A 234 -4.23 -11.77 9.98
CA ASP A 234 -3.26 -11.78 11.09
C ASP A 234 -3.77 -10.97 12.29
N GLU A 235 -4.20 -9.72 12.07
CA GLU A 235 -4.84 -8.92 13.10
C GLU A 235 -6.16 -9.54 13.56
N ARG A 236 -6.92 -10.19 12.66
CA ARG A 236 -8.18 -10.87 13.00
C ARG A 236 -7.94 -12.06 13.93
N ALA A 237 -6.86 -12.81 13.73
CA ALA A 237 -6.47 -13.93 14.58
C ALA A 237 -6.14 -13.47 16.02
N VAL A 238 -5.48 -12.31 16.18
CA VAL A 238 -5.19 -11.72 17.51
C VAL A 238 -6.27 -10.78 18.03
N LEU A 239 -7.35 -10.52 17.27
CA LEU A 239 -8.35 -9.51 17.61
C LEU A 239 -9.08 -9.81 18.92
N GLY A 240 -9.38 -11.09 19.18
CA GLY A 240 -10.01 -11.53 20.43
C GLY A 240 -9.14 -11.24 21.65
N ASP A 241 -7.85 -11.59 21.59
CA ASP A 241 -6.88 -11.33 22.65
C ASP A 241 -6.60 -9.83 22.84
N ASN A 242 -6.59 -9.07 21.74
CA ASN A 242 -6.46 -7.61 21.80
C ASN A 242 -7.67 -6.96 22.48
N ILE A 243 -8.91 -7.37 22.14
CA ILE A 243 -10.13 -6.94 22.83
C ILE A 243 -10.07 -7.32 24.32
N ALA A 244 -9.76 -8.59 24.63
CA ALA A 244 -9.66 -9.08 26.01
C ALA A 244 -8.65 -8.25 26.83
N ARG A 245 -7.45 -7.99 26.29
CA ARG A 245 -6.38 -7.26 26.95
C ARG A 245 -6.65 -5.76 27.11
N THR A 246 -7.26 -5.11 26.12
CA THR A 246 -7.36 -3.64 26.06
C THR A 246 -8.72 -3.09 26.51
N VAL A 247 -9.83 -3.71 26.07
CA VAL A 247 -11.20 -3.25 26.41
C VAL A 247 -11.53 -3.58 27.85
N TYR A 248 -11.08 -4.73 28.35
CA TYR A 248 -11.39 -5.15 29.72
C TYR A 248 -10.29 -4.77 30.73
N GLY A 249 -9.06 -4.54 30.26
CA GLY A 249 -7.96 -3.95 31.03
C GLY A 249 -8.08 -2.44 31.25
N GLU A 250 -7.02 -1.82 31.77
CA GLU A 250 -6.95 -0.41 32.15
C GLU A 250 -6.35 0.47 31.04
N THR A 251 -6.88 0.35 29.81
CA THR A 251 -6.46 1.11 28.63
C THR A 251 -7.57 2.05 28.14
N PRO A 252 -7.30 3.01 27.23
CA PRO A 252 -8.33 3.87 26.64
C PRO A 252 -9.51 3.12 26.02
N TYR A 253 -9.29 1.89 25.52
CA TYR A 253 -10.34 1.04 24.95
C TYR A 253 -11.39 0.58 25.98
N ALA A 254 -11.11 0.73 27.28
CA ALA A 254 -12.09 0.56 28.36
C ALA A 254 -13.33 1.44 28.21
N LEU A 255 -13.25 2.56 27.49
CA LEU A 255 -14.37 3.46 27.20
C LEU A 255 -15.48 2.78 26.39
N LEU A 256 -15.16 1.77 25.57
CA LEU A 256 -16.16 1.03 24.79
C LEU A 256 -17.19 0.32 25.69
N ARG A 257 -16.80 -0.05 26.91
CA ARG A 257 -17.70 -0.59 27.95
C ARG A 257 -18.74 0.43 28.48
N ARG A 258 -18.66 1.70 28.08
CA ARG A 258 -19.73 2.69 28.30
C ARG A 258 -20.87 2.59 27.29
N PHE A 259 -20.61 1.98 26.14
CA PHE A 259 -21.56 1.91 25.02
C PHE A 259 -22.36 0.60 25.00
N THR A 260 -21.88 -0.45 25.67
CA THR A 260 -22.51 -1.78 25.73
C THR A 260 -22.37 -2.38 27.13
N ALA A 261 -23.46 -2.97 27.63
CA ALA A 261 -23.47 -3.85 28.80
C ALA A 261 -23.26 -5.33 28.41
N HIS A 262 -23.43 -5.65 27.12
CA HIS A 262 -23.12 -6.96 26.54
C HIS A 262 -21.62 -7.10 26.28
N PRO A 263 -21.06 -8.33 26.23
CA PRO A 263 -19.69 -8.54 25.81
C PRO A 263 -19.46 -7.97 24.41
N ILE A 264 -18.31 -7.31 24.23
CA ILE A 264 -17.79 -6.97 22.90
C ILE A 264 -17.23 -8.24 22.27
N HIS A 265 -17.76 -8.59 21.10
CA HIS A 265 -17.39 -9.79 20.35
C HIS A 265 -16.54 -9.44 19.12
N THR A 266 -15.80 -10.40 18.58
CA THR A 266 -15.26 -10.30 17.21
C THR A 266 -16.32 -10.75 16.21
N ARG A 267 -16.21 -10.32 14.95
CA ARG A 267 -17.01 -10.90 13.85
C ARG A 267 -16.85 -12.41 13.78
N ALA A 268 -15.62 -12.92 13.86
CA ALA A 268 -15.35 -14.37 13.85
C ALA A 268 -16.04 -15.15 15.00
N ALA A 269 -16.50 -14.48 16.06
CA ALA A 269 -17.37 -15.09 17.06
C ALA A 269 -18.81 -15.30 16.54
N LEU A 270 -19.32 -14.48 15.61
CA LEU A 270 -20.56 -14.74 14.87
C LEU A 270 -20.42 -15.90 13.89
N ASP A 271 -19.30 -16.00 13.15
CA ASP A 271 -19.02 -17.13 12.25
C ASP A 271 -19.09 -18.49 12.97
N GLY A 272 -18.78 -18.50 14.27
CA GLY A 272 -18.87 -19.68 15.15
C GLY A 272 -20.28 -20.03 15.67
N LEU A 273 -21.32 -19.24 15.33
CA LEU A 273 -22.70 -19.49 15.73
C LEU A 273 -23.41 -20.45 14.77
N GLU A 274 -23.71 -21.66 15.23
CA GLU A 274 -24.48 -22.64 14.46
C GLU A 274 -25.94 -22.17 14.28
N GLY A 275 -26.39 -21.97 13.04
CA GLY A 275 -27.76 -21.55 12.69
C GLY A 275 -27.91 -20.06 12.37
N ARG A 276 -29.10 -19.67 11.89
CA ARG A 276 -29.44 -18.28 11.53
C ARG A 276 -29.59 -17.44 12.80
N SER A 277 -28.72 -16.44 12.95
CA SER A 277 -28.81 -15.48 14.06
C SER A 277 -29.51 -14.20 13.58
N CYS A 278 -30.64 -13.83 14.16
CA CYS A 278 -31.46 -12.68 13.78
C CYS A 278 -31.25 -11.46 14.69
N PHE A 279 -31.50 -10.26 14.18
CA PHE A 279 -31.21 -9.00 14.85
C PHE A 279 -32.36 -7.98 14.65
N ALA A 280 -32.82 -7.37 15.75
CA ALA A 280 -33.87 -6.35 15.76
C ALA A 280 -33.40 -4.91 15.46
N ALA A 281 -32.09 -4.71 15.32
CA ALA A 281 -31.50 -3.60 14.59
C ALA A 281 -30.02 -3.92 14.30
N VAL A 282 -29.56 -3.68 13.06
CA VAL A 282 -28.13 -3.74 12.72
C VAL A 282 -27.68 -2.43 12.08
N HIS A 283 -26.48 -2.01 12.48
CA HIS A 283 -25.75 -0.91 11.90
C HIS A 283 -24.38 -1.46 11.49
N VAL A 284 -24.05 -1.38 10.20
CA VAL A 284 -22.73 -1.73 9.67
C VAL A 284 -22.04 -0.41 9.32
N GLU A 285 -20.79 -0.26 9.77
CA GLU A 285 -20.07 1.02 9.87
C GLU A 285 -20.71 2.05 10.83
N LEU A 286 -20.03 3.19 10.96
CA LEU A 286 -20.52 4.39 11.64
C LEU A 286 -20.52 5.57 10.68
N ASP A 287 -21.51 6.44 10.87
CA ASP A 287 -21.59 7.72 10.19
C ASP A 287 -20.61 8.71 10.81
N VAL A 288 -19.43 8.84 10.21
CA VAL A 288 -18.38 9.77 10.64
C VAL A 288 -18.63 11.22 10.18
N ALA A 289 -19.68 11.52 9.41
CA ALA A 289 -19.87 12.86 8.84
C ALA A 289 -20.14 13.93 9.92
N GLU A 290 -20.74 13.54 11.05
CA GLU A 290 -20.91 14.41 12.22
C GLU A 290 -19.66 14.49 13.13
N SER A 291 -18.58 13.74 12.84
CA SER A 291 -17.34 13.77 13.64
C SER A 291 -16.61 15.11 13.54
N TYR A 292 -15.88 15.50 14.58
CA TYR A 292 -15.18 16.78 14.58
C TYR A 292 -14.11 16.89 13.48
N TYR A 293 -13.51 15.75 13.11
CA TYR A 293 -12.46 15.68 12.09
C TYR A 293 -13.03 15.82 10.67
N ALA A 294 -14.16 15.16 10.36
CA ALA A 294 -14.84 15.33 9.08
C ALA A 294 -15.28 16.79 8.88
N LEU A 295 -16.01 17.35 9.86
CA LEU A 295 -16.48 18.74 9.82
C LEU A 295 -15.31 19.75 9.72
N GLY A 296 -14.16 19.45 10.33
CA GLY A 296 -12.96 20.29 10.25
C GLY A 296 -12.20 20.17 8.93
N HIS A 297 -12.12 18.96 8.37
CA HIS A 297 -11.56 18.69 7.04
C HIS A 297 -12.36 19.42 5.97
N ASP A 298 -13.69 19.37 6.05
CA ASP A 298 -14.56 19.97 5.03
C ASP A 298 -14.54 21.51 5.15
N ALA A 299 -14.40 22.07 6.35
CA ALA A 299 -14.07 23.48 6.55
C ALA A 299 -12.67 23.85 5.99
N ALA A 300 -11.70 22.93 6.00
CA ALA A 300 -10.36 23.17 5.45
C ALA A 300 -10.40 23.17 3.91
N ALA A 301 -11.08 22.19 3.31
CA ALA A 301 -11.30 22.11 1.87
C ALA A 301 -12.12 23.31 1.36
N ALA A 302 -13.19 23.69 2.05
CA ALA A 302 -13.97 24.89 1.75
C ALA A 302 -13.12 26.16 1.82
N ARG A 303 -12.22 26.27 2.82
CA ARG A 303 -11.31 27.42 2.98
C ARG A 303 -10.19 27.47 1.94
N ALA A 304 -9.78 26.33 1.40
CA ALA A 304 -8.85 26.25 0.28
C ALA A 304 -9.49 26.69 -1.05
N ALA A 305 -10.81 26.50 -1.20
CA ALA A 305 -11.59 26.98 -2.35
C ALA A 305 -12.02 28.45 -2.22
N ASP A 306 -12.41 28.88 -1.01
CA ASP A 306 -12.80 30.26 -0.67
C ASP A 306 -12.14 30.69 0.66
N PRO A 307 -11.15 31.60 0.64
CA PRO A 307 -10.53 32.14 1.86
C PRO A 307 -11.50 32.84 2.84
N GLY A 308 -12.69 33.25 2.37
CA GLY A 308 -13.79 33.79 3.16
C GLY A 308 -14.59 32.74 3.94
N ALA A 309 -14.44 31.45 3.62
CA ALA A 309 -15.11 30.37 4.34
C ALA A 309 -14.62 30.25 5.80
N PRO A 310 -15.48 29.72 6.70
CA PRO A 310 -15.13 29.53 8.11
C PRO A 310 -13.79 28.79 8.28
N HIS A 311 -12.94 29.28 9.18
CA HIS A 311 -11.70 28.59 9.53
C HIS A 311 -12.01 27.20 10.10
N PRO A 312 -11.21 26.14 9.83
CA PRO A 312 -11.30 24.87 10.55
C PRO A 312 -11.37 24.96 12.09
N ARG A 313 -10.78 26.01 12.66
CA ARG A 313 -10.78 26.36 14.09
C ARG A 313 -12.11 26.97 14.56
N ALA A 314 -12.97 27.45 13.65
CA ALA A 314 -14.28 27.98 13.96
C ALA A 314 -15.23 26.82 14.28
N VAL A 315 -15.90 26.92 15.42
CA VAL A 315 -16.74 25.88 16.00
C VAL A 315 -18.10 26.48 16.30
N ALA A 316 -19.16 25.89 15.75
CA ALA A 316 -20.53 26.36 16.01
C ALA A 316 -20.93 26.05 17.47
N PRO A 317 -21.78 26.90 18.11
CA PRO A 317 -22.29 26.63 19.46
C PRO A 317 -22.92 25.23 19.60
N GLU A 318 -23.59 24.76 18.55
CA GLU A 318 -24.28 23.47 18.46
C GLU A 318 -23.28 22.31 18.38
N GLU A 319 -22.17 22.46 17.64
CA GLU A 319 -21.06 21.49 17.60
C GLU A 319 -20.41 21.39 18.99
N ARG A 320 -20.09 22.52 19.62
CA ARG A 320 -19.52 22.56 20.98
C ARG A 320 -20.46 21.95 22.01
N SER A 321 -21.78 22.09 21.83
CA SER A 321 -22.79 21.46 22.69
C SER A 321 -22.84 19.94 22.50
N ARG A 322 -22.89 19.45 21.25
CA ARG A 322 -22.81 18.02 20.90
C ARG A 322 -21.54 17.37 21.44
N TYR A 323 -20.38 17.99 21.20
CA TYR A 323 -19.09 17.48 21.64
C TYR A 323 -18.97 17.44 23.17
N ARG A 324 -19.49 18.45 23.88
CA ARG A 324 -19.54 18.44 25.35
C ARG A 324 -20.40 17.27 25.86
N ALA A 325 -21.55 17.01 25.27
CA ALA A 325 -22.41 15.90 25.69
C ALA A 325 -21.73 14.52 25.49
N PHE A 326 -21.01 14.34 24.39
CA PHE A 326 -20.15 13.16 24.14
C PHE A 326 -19.02 13.05 25.18
N ARG A 327 -18.27 14.13 25.38
CA ARG A 327 -17.15 14.24 26.33
C ARG A 327 -17.57 13.91 27.76
N ASP A 328 -18.69 14.46 28.20
CA ASP A 328 -19.25 14.26 29.54
C ASP A 328 -19.80 12.82 29.69
N PHE A 329 -20.33 12.21 28.61
CA PHE A 329 -20.71 10.79 28.57
C PHE A 329 -19.51 9.84 28.69
N LEU A 330 -18.35 10.16 28.09
CA LEU A 330 -17.09 9.45 28.35
C LEU A 330 -16.58 9.60 29.79
N GLY A 331 -17.23 10.45 30.60
CA GLY A 331 -16.84 10.70 31.97
C GLY A 331 -15.56 11.51 32.08
N ALA A 332 -15.34 12.46 31.17
CA ALA A 332 -14.50 13.61 31.49
C ALA A 332 -15.14 14.36 32.67
N PRO A 333 -14.37 14.82 33.67
CA PRO A 333 -14.94 15.53 34.80
C PRO A 333 -15.39 16.94 34.39
N ALA A 334 -16.63 17.29 34.76
CA ALA A 334 -17.21 18.60 34.46
C ALA A 334 -16.36 19.78 35.00
N ALA A 335 -15.69 19.57 36.13
CA ALA A 335 -14.58 20.37 36.64
C ALA A 335 -13.68 19.49 37.54
N ALA A 336 -12.40 19.88 37.69
CA ALA A 336 -11.58 19.35 38.78
C ALA A 336 -12.17 19.77 40.15
N PRO A 337 -12.01 18.96 41.22
CA PRO A 337 -12.32 19.41 42.58
C PRO A 337 -11.52 20.68 42.90
N ALA A 338 -12.17 21.73 43.39
CA ALA A 338 -11.56 23.05 43.57
C ALA A 338 -10.36 23.08 44.56
N ALA A 339 -10.16 22.02 45.35
CA ALA A 339 -9.01 21.82 46.24
C ALA A 339 -7.80 21.14 45.57
N ALA A 340 -7.94 20.60 44.35
CA ALA A 340 -6.84 19.99 43.63
C ALA A 340 -5.99 21.08 42.94
N ARG A 341 -4.69 21.12 43.25
CA ARG A 341 -3.73 21.95 42.50
C ARG A 341 -3.76 21.53 41.03
N ARG A 342 -3.86 22.53 40.13
CA ARG A 342 -3.85 22.29 38.68
C ARG A 342 -2.42 22.10 38.18
N ALA A 343 -2.25 21.32 37.13
CA ALA A 343 -0.94 20.92 36.63
C ALA A 343 -0.64 21.39 35.19
N VAL A 344 0.61 21.74 34.92
CA VAL A 344 1.21 21.68 33.57
C VAL A 344 1.66 20.23 33.35
N VAL A 345 1.10 19.57 32.34
CA VAL A 345 1.35 18.16 32.03
C VAL A 345 2.12 18.08 30.71
N PHE A 346 3.37 17.65 30.75
CA PHE A 346 4.23 17.49 29.57
C PHE A 346 4.38 16.00 29.23
N VAL A 347 3.80 15.59 28.10
CA VAL A 347 3.95 14.24 27.59
C VAL A 347 5.37 14.02 27.04
N ARG A 348 6.01 12.95 27.51
CA ARG A 348 7.19 12.30 26.95
C ARG A 348 6.70 11.11 26.09
N ARG A 349 7.44 10.78 25.03
CA ARG A 349 7.24 9.56 24.23
C ARG A 349 8.49 8.69 24.37
N ALA A 350 8.33 7.39 24.57
CA ALA A 350 9.47 6.47 24.67
C ALA A 350 9.99 5.98 23.30
N SER A 351 9.12 5.88 22.29
CA SER A 351 9.41 5.24 20.99
C SER A 351 9.79 6.24 19.88
N THR A 352 8.85 6.64 19.03
CA THR A 352 9.06 7.56 17.88
C THR A 352 8.71 9.00 18.23
N ARG A 353 9.14 9.98 17.43
CA ARG A 353 8.83 11.42 17.59
C ARG A 353 9.24 11.98 18.95
N ARG A 354 10.39 11.52 19.46
CA ARG A 354 10.96 11.97 20.74
C ARG A 354 11.47 13.40 20.58
N LEU A 355 11.38 14.19 21.64
CA LEU A 355 11.99 15.52 21.67
C LEU A 355 13.46 15.37 22.04
N THR A 356 14.38 15.61 21.10
CA THR A 356 15.82 15.43 21.31
C THR A 356 16.38 16.39 22.38
N ASN A 357 15.68 17.50 22.65
CA ASN A 357 15.97 18.45 23.72
C ASN A 357 14.93 18.44 24.86
N PHE A 358 14.22 17.32 25.09
CA PHE A 358 13.11 17.21 26.06
C PHE A 358 13.40 17.84 27.42
N ASP A 359 14.54 17.54 28.05
CA ASP A 359 14.83 18.00 29.42
C ASP A 359 15.01 19.53 29.51
N ALA A 360 15.54 20.18 28.47
CA ALA A 360 15.67 21.64 28.42
C ALA A 360 14.28 22.31 28.31
N LEU A 361 13.38 21.72 27.52
CA LEU A 361 11.99 22.17 27.39
C LEU A 361 11.22 21.89 28.68
N ALA A 362 11.41 20.73 29.30
CA ALA A 362 10.79 20.37 30.57
C ALA A 362 11.24 21.27 31.73
N GLY A 363 12.51 21.69 31.74
CA GLY A 363 13.03 22.69 32.68
C GLY A 363 12.33 24.04 32.55
N ARG A 364 12.14 24.53 31.31
CA ARG A 364 11.41 25.78 31.02
C ARG A 364 9.93 25.67 31.39
N ALA A 365 9.26 24.59 30.99
CA ALA A 365 7.86 24.34 31.34
C ALA A 365 7.64 24.22 32.85
N ARG A 366 8.59 23.61 33.58
CA ARG A 366 8.60 23.57 35.05
C ARG A 366 8.72 24.97 35.65
N ALA A 367 9.72 25.75 35.26
CA ALA A 367 9.90 27.11 35.77
C ALA A 367 8.67 28.01 35.51
N ARG A 368 8.01 27.85 34.36
CA ARG A 368 6.74 28.52 34.03
C ARG A 368 5.56 28.02 34.88
N ALA A 369 5.47 26.73 35.17
CA ALA A 369 4.47 26.17 36.08
C ALA A 369 4.64 26.66 37.52
N ASP A 370 5.87 26.60 38.05
CA ASP A 370 6.23 27.06 39.39
C ASP A 370 5.91 28.55 39.57
N ALA A 371 6.26 29.38 38.58
CA ALA A 371 5.93 30.81 38.57
C ALA A 371 4.42 31.11 38.49
N ALA A 372 3.63 30.19 37.92
CA ALA A 372 2.16 30.25 37.89
C ALA A 372 1.50 29.61 39.13
N GLY A 373 2.27 29.07 40.08
CA GLY A 373 1.76 28.36 41.26
C GLY A 373 1.14 26.99 40.95
N LEU A 374 1.41 26.43 39.76
CA LEU A 374 0.91 25.15 39.27
C LEU A 374 1.88 24.01 39.58
N ASP A 375 1.40 22.77 39.54
CA ASP A 375 2.27 21.59 39.60
C ASP A 375 2.85 21.28 38.21
N PHE A 376 4.11 20.85 38.12
CA PHE A 376 4.69 20.33 36.87
C PHE A 376 4.78 18.80 36.87
N VAL A 377 4.23 18.16 35.84
CA VAL A 377 4.27 16.71 35.66
C VAL A 377 4.77 16.37 34.25
N ALA A 378 6.00 15.84 34.16
CA ALA A 378 6.47 15.13 32.97
C ALA A 378 6.03 13.66 33.06
N VAL A 379 5.49 13.10 31.97
CA VAL A 379 4.85 11.77 31.98
C VAL A 379 4.97 11.08 30.63
N ALA A 380 5.31 9.78 30.60
CA ALA A 380 5.01 8.94 29.44
C ALA A 380 3.66 8.25 29.70
N LEU A 381 2.73 8.31 28.74
CA LEU A 381 1.35 7.84 28.96
C LEU A 381 1.29 6.31 28.96
N GLU A 382 2.21 5.67 28.23
CA GLU A 382 2.49 4.24 28.24
C GLU A 382 2.93 3.69 29.61
N GLU A 383 3.37 4.55 30.54
CA GLU A 383 3.76 4.18 31.91
C GLU A 383 2.59 4.27 32.92
N LEU A 384 1.43 4.83 32.54
CA LEU A 384 0.29 5.06 33.46
C LEU A 384 -0.97 4.24 33.12
N PRO A 385 -1.65 3.64 34.11
CA PRO A 385 -3.02 3.13 33.95
C PRO A 385 -3.98 4.21 33.45
N PHE A 386 -4.94 3.83 32.59
CA PHE A 386 -5.78 4.83 31.91
C PHE A 386 -6.66 5.69 32.86
N ASP A 387 -7.10 5.15 34.00
CA ASP A 387 -7.83 5.96 34.98
C ASP A 387 -6.93 6.96 35.73
N GLU A 388 -5.62 6.67 35.85
CA GLU A 388 -4.63 7.65 36.33
C GLU A 388 -4.36 8.73 35.27
N GLN A 389 -4.27 8.35 33.98
CA GLN A 389 -4.20 9.31 32.88
C GLN A 389 -5.42 10.26 32.90
N ARG A 390 -6.63 9.72 33.01
CA ARG A 390 -7.87 10.52 33.14
C ARG A 390 -7.84 11.44 34.35
N ALA A 391 -7.38 10.97 35.51
CA ALA A 391 -7.21 11.79 36.72
C ALA A 391 -6.14 12.89 36.57
N LEU A 392 -5.09 12.65 35.77
CA LEU A 392 -4.04 13.63 35.47
C LEU A 392 -4.55 14.72 34.51
N PHE A 393 -5.22 14.35 33.42
CA PHE A 393 -5.81 15.31 32.49
C PHE A 393 -6.96 16.12 33.11
N ALA A 394 -7.75 15.52 34.00
CA ALA A 394 -8.80 16.17 34.76
C ALA A 394 -8.35 17.44 35.51
N ARG A 395 -7.15 17.43 36.09
CA ARG A 395 -6.57 18.56 36.83
C ARG A 395 -5.65 19.44 35.97
N CYS A 396 -5.55 19.18 34.67
CA CYS A 396 -4.62 19.88 33.80
C CYS A 396 -5.05 21.36 33.61
N ALA A 397 -4.07 22.26 33.67
CA ALA A 397 -4.17 23.64 33.24
C ALA A 397 -3.60 23.82 31.84
N VAL A 398 -2.41 23.27 31.58
CA VAL A 398 -1.75 23.30 30.28
C VAL A 398 -1.23 21.90 29.94
N LEU A 399 -1.73 21.32 28.85
CA LEU A 399 -1.18 20.10 28.26
C LEU A 399 -0.10 20.47 27.26
N VAL A 400 1.07 19.86 27.32
CA VAL A 400 2.17 20.03 26.36
C VAL A 400 2.47 18.65 25.76
N ALA A 401 2.36 18.47 24.45
CA ALA A 401 2.63 17.16 23.82
C ALA A 401 3.06 17.24 22.36
N GLN A 402 3.79 16.22 21.93
CA GLN A 402 4.17 16.00 20.53
C GLN A 402 2.98 15.51 19.70
N TYR A 403 3.04 15.82 18.41
CA TYR A 403 2.01 15.47 17.42
C TYR A 403 1.69 13.96 17.34
N GLY A 404 0.44 13.58 17.61
CA GLY A 404 -0.06 12.21 17.52
C GLY A 404 -1.04 11.84 18.63
N SER A 405 -1.24 10.53 18.84
CA SER A 405 -2.34 9.99 19.66
C SER A 405 -2.48 10.58 21.08
N ALA A 406 -1.38 11.01 21.71
CA ALA A 406 -1.39 11.63 23.03
C ALA A 406 -2.26 12.90 23.11
N LEU A 407 -2.33 13.68 22.03
CA LEU A 407 -3.07 14.93 21.98
C LEU A 407 -4.59 14.76 22.02
N HIS A 408 -5.14 13.61 21.62
CA HIS A 408 -6.60 13.39 21.69
C HIS A 408 -7.13 13.34 23.14
N ASN A 409 -6.24 13.20 24.14
CA ASN A 409 -6.56 13.40 25.56
C ASN A 409 -6.99 14.84 25.90
N VAL A 410 -6.92 15.78 24.95
CA VAL A 410 -7.63 17.07 24.99
C VAL A 410 -9.10 16.90 25.41
N ILE A 411 -9.74 15.79 25.03
CA ILE A 411 -11.11 15.44 25.45
C ILE A 411 -11.30 15.30 26.97
N PHE A 412 -10.24 14.98 27.73
CA PHE A 412 -10.29 14.84 29.19
C PHE A 412 -9.85 16.10 29.95
N LEU A 413 -9.49 17.18 29.25
CA LEU A 413 -9.13 18.45 29.86
C LEU A 413 -10.38 19.18 30.40
N PRO A 414 -10.28 19.88 31.54
CA PRO A 414 -11.35 20.73 32.03
C PRO A 414 -11.55 21.94 31.09
N PRO A 415 -12.77 22.51 31.00
CA PRO A 415 -13.01 23.76 30.27
C PRO A 415 -12.09 24.88 30.79
N GLY A 416 -11.56 25.70 29.89
CA GLY A 416 -10.56 26.72 30.25
C GLY A 416 -9.18 26.15 30.64
N ALA A 417 -8.85 24.94 30.18
CA ALA A 417 -7.46 24.52 30.01
C ALA A 417 -6.88 25.09 28.69
N ALA A 418 -5.58 24.94 28.50
CA ALA A 418 -4.90 25.17 27.23
C ALA A 418 -4.11 23.91 26.79
N VAL A 419 -3.82 23.80 25.49
CA VAL A 419 -2.90 22.81 24.94
C VAL A 419 -1.81 23.49 24.11
N VAL A 420 -0.55 23.16 24.40
CA VAL A 420 0.62 23.48 23.59
C VAL A 420 0.86 22.33 22.63
N LEU A 421 0.63 22.57 21.35
CA LEU A 421 0.80 21.61 20.28
C LEU A 421 2.23 21.73 19.75
N LEU A 422 2.97 20.62 19.76
CA LEU A 422 4.33 20.53 19.20
C LEU A 422 4.30 19.70 17.91
N PRO A 423 3.94 20.31 16.75
CA PRO A 423 4.10 19.70 15.43
C PRO A 423 5.56 19.41 15.13
N MET A 424 5.76 18.32 14.40
CA MET A 424 7.06 17.93 13.84
C MET A 424 7.49 18.92 12.73
N PRO A 425 8.77 18.95 12.32
CA PRO A 425 9.21 19.80 11.21
C PRO A 425 8.34 19.61 9.96
N LYS A 426 7.91 20.73 9.36
CA LYS A 426 6.99 20.79 8.21
C LYS A 426 5.53 20.32 8.46
N TRP A 427 5.14 19.97 9.70
CA TRP A 427 3.75 19.60 10.07
C TRP A 427 2.89 20.75 10.67
N CYS A 428 3.40 21.99 10.76
CA CYS A 428 2.72 23.04 11.54
C CYS A 428 1.33 23.44 10.99
N GLY A 429 1.09 23.30 9.67
CA GLY A 429 -0.22 23.53 9.06
C GLY A 429 -1.29 22.50 9.45
N GLU A 430 -0.90 21.26 9.76
CA GLU A 430 -1.82 20.15 10.02
C GLU A 430 -2.33 20.08 11.47
N ALA A 431 -1.86 20.98 12.34
CA ALA A 431 -2.34 21.10 13.73
C ALA A 431 -3.85 21.38 13.86
N TRP A 432 -4.52 21.81 12.78
CA TRP A 432 -5.91 22.27 12.74
C TRP A 432 -6.92 21.32 13.40
N HIS A 433 -6.73 19.99 13.34
CA HIS A 433 -7.66 19.04 13.93
C HIS A 433 -7.54 18.96 15.45
N PHE A 434 -6.32 19.07 16.01
CA PHE A 434 -6.11 19.16 17.46
C PHE A 434 -6.59 20.52 18.00
N GLU A 435 -6.36 21.60 17.24
CA GLU A 435 -6.86 22.94 17.57
C GLU A 435 -8.39 22.99 17.58
N ARG A 436 -9.05 22.33 16.60
CA ARG A 436 -10.51 22.16 16.56
C ARG A 436 -11.02 21.30 17.73
N GLN A 437 -10.34 20.20 18.06
CA GLN A 437 -10.70 19.36 19.21
C GLN A 437 -10.61 20.13 20.53
N ALA A 438 -9.60 21.00 20.69
CA ALA A 438 -9.48 21.89 21.84
C ALA A 438 -10.64 22.90 21.89
N ALA A 439 -10.92 23.59 20.78
CA ALA A 439 -12.01 24.56 20.68
C ALA A 439 -13.41 23.95 20.93
N LEU A 440 -13.61 22.67 20.61
CA LEU A 440 -14.81 21.90 20.95
C LEU A 440 -14.86 21.47 22.42
N SER A 441 -13.73 21.01 22.97
CA SER A 441 -13.59 20.65 24.39
C SER A 441 -13.72 21.87 25.33
N GLY A 442 -13.63 23.08 24.79
CA GLY A 442 -13.63 24.33 25.54
C GLY A 442 -12.25 24.69 26.12
N ALA A 443 -11.18 24.21 25.48
CA ALA A 443 -9.80 24.54 25.78
C ALA A 443 -9.20 25.46 24.70
N SER A 444 -8.20 26.25 25.07
CA SER A 444 -7.40 27.05 24.14
C SER A 444 -6.27 26.22 23.53
N SER A 445 -5.76 26.62 22.36
CA SER A 445 -4.64 25.96 21.66
C SER A 445 -3.51 26.94 21.35
N VAL A 446 -2.27 26.50 21.50
CA VAL A 446 -1.06 27.25 21.14
C VAL A 446 -0.12 26.32 20.37
N THR A 447 -0.01 26.53 19.07
CA THR A 447 0.84 25.70 18.20
C THR A 447 2.23 26.29 18.11
N VAL A 448 3.25 25.60 18.63
CA VAL A 448 4.65 26.04 18.56
C VAL A 448 5.31 25.28 17.42
N CYS A 449 5.55 25.95 16.29
CA CYS A 449 6.22 25.29 15.17
C CYS A 449 7.67 24.95 15.57
N ALA A 450 8.07 23.68 15.44
CA ALA A 450 9.46 23.36 15.15
C ALA A 450 9.87 24.21 13.92
N GLY A 451 11.03 24.86 14.00
CA GLY A 451 11.34 26.01 13.17
C GLY A 451 11.31 25.76 11.66
N ALA A 452 11.20 26.83 10.88
CA ALA A 452 11.30 26.79 9.43
C ALA A 452 12.74 26.46 8.98
N GLY A 453 13.13 25.19 9.11
CA GLY A 453 13.97 24.56 8.10
C GLY A 453 13.26 24.74 6.75
N ALA A 454 14.01 25.16 5.73
CA ALA A 454 13.47 25.76 4.51
C ALA A 454 12.29 24.95 3.92
N ASP A 455 11.29 25.66 3.40
CA ASP A 455 10.17 25.03 2.69
C ASP A 455 10.57 24.73 1.23
N ASP A 456 11.62 23.92 1.12
CA ASP A 456 12.36 23.47 -0.06
C ASP A 456 11.56 22.57 -1.04
N GLY A 457 10.23 22.61 -0.97
CA GLY A 457 9.33 21.89 -1.88
C GLY A 457 8.78 20.57 -1.34
N ALA A 458 8.62 20.44 -0.02
CA ALA A 458 8.13 19.23 0.62
C ALA A 458 6.76 18.78 0.07
N ARG A 459 6.74 17.65 -0.65
CA ARG A 459 5.60 17.18 -1.46
C ARG A 459 4.45 16.69 -0.60
N PHE A 460 3.44 17.56 -0.42
CA PHE A 460 2.19 17.24 0.27
C PHE A 460 1.38 16.15 -0.47
N ARG A 461 1.37 14.92 0.07
CA ARG A 461 0.50 13.84 -0.42
C ARG A 461 -0.91 13.97 0.17
N TRP A 462 -1.84 14.59 -0.55
CA TRP A 462 -3.27 14.60 -0.23
C TRP A 462 -3.92 13.26 -0.60
N ALA A 463 -3.70 12.24 0.23
CA ALA A 463 -4.29 10.92 0.06
C ALA A 463 -5.71 10.82 0.66
N HIS A 464 -6.55 9.95 0.09
CA HIS A 464 -7.89 9.63 0.63
C HIS A 464 -7.82 8.94 2.00
N ARG A 465 -6.78 8.14 2.24
CA ARG A 465 -6.49 7.46 3.51
C ARG A 465 -5.69 8.40 4.42
N ALA A 466 -6.26 8.82 5.55
CA ALA A 466 -5.72 9.91 6.38
C ALA A 466 -4.28 9.68 6.89
N TRP A 467 -3.87 8.42 7.12
CA TRP A 467 -2.51 8.10 7.58
C TRP A 467 -1.42 8.31 6.52
N LEU A 468 -1.78 8.53 5.25
CA LEU A 468 -0.88 8.86 4.15
C LEU A 468 -0.68 10.37 3.94
N GLN A 469 -1.34 11.22 4.74
CA GLN A 469 -1.24 12.68 4.64
C GLN A 469 -0.02 13.25 5.39
N GLY A 470 0.42 14.45 4.99
CA GLY A 470 1.55 15.18 5.56
C GLY A 470 2.94 14.71 5.06
N PRO A 471 4.02 15.45 5.38
CA PRO A 471 5.38 15.09 4.98
C PRO A 471 5.86 13.84 5.72
N TRP A 472 5.94 12.71 5.00
CA TRP A 472 6.19 11.39 5.58
C TRP A 472 7.59 11.24 6.20
N ALA A 473 8.62 11.83 5.59
CA ALA A 473 10.00 11.75 6.10
C ALA A 473 10.16 12.36 7.52
N THR A 474 9.27 13.27 7.93
CA THR A 474 9.26 13.85 9.28
C THR A 474 8.14 13.31 10.18
N LYS A 475 7.35 12.33 9.71
CA LYS A 475 6.14 11.83 10.39
C LYS A 475 6.43 11.06 11.69
N ASP A 476 7.55 10.34 11.75
CA ASP A 476 7.93 9.56 12.93
C ASP A 476 9.36 9.85 13.43
N ALA A 477 10.07 10.76 12.76
CA ALA A 477 11.40 11.23 13.14
C ALA A 477 11.41 11.95 14.50
N ASP A 478 12.50 11.78 15.26
CA ASP A 478 12.79 12.58 16.44
C ASP A 478 13.16 14.02 16.04
N PHE A 479 12.82 15.00 16.88
CA PHE A 479 13.00 16.42 16.54
C PHE A 479 13.28 17.29 17.76
N ALA A 480 13.86 18.47 17.51
CA ALA A 480 13.98 19.54 18.51
C ALA A 480 12.89 20.60 18.29
N VAL A 481 12.47 21.25 19.38
CA VAL A 481 11.71 22.52 19.31
C VAL A 481 12.59 23.62 19.86
N ASP A 482 12.58 24.81 19.23
CA ASP A 482 13.32 25.95 19.75
C ASP A 482 12.87 26.30 21.17
N ALA A 483 13.83 26.53 22.06
CA ALA A 483 13.57 26.62 23.49
C ALA A 483 12.89 27.94 23.89
N ASP A 484 13.16 29.03 23.17
CA ASP A 484 12.55 30.34 23.43
C ASP A 484 11.13 30.43 22.84
N ARG A 485 10.90 29.91 21.63
CA ARG A 485 9.55 29.75 21.05
C ARG A 485 8.68 28.80 21.89
N PHE A 486 9.26 27.72 22.41
CA PHE A 486 8.58 26.82 23.35
C PHE A 486 8.18 27.54 24.64
N ASP A 487 9.10 28.30 25.24
CA ASP A 487 8.83 29.04 26.48
C ASP A 487 7.77 30.15 26.27
N ALA A 488 7.82 30.86 25.14
CA ALA A 488 6.78 31.79 24.72
C ALA A 488 5.42 31.09 24.50
N GLY A 489 5.42 29.90 23.89
CA GLY A 489 4.21 29.08 23.72
C GLY A 489 3.58 28.61 25.02
N VAL A 490 4.40 28.15 25.98
CA VAL A 490 3.95 27.80 27.33
C VAL A 490 3.44 29.03 28.09
N ALA A 491 4.10 30.18 27.96
CA ALA A 491 3.65 31.43 28.57
C ALA A 491 2.30 31.92 27.99
N ALA A 492 2.12 31.84 26.67
CA ALA A 492 0.86 32.16 26.00
C ALA A 492 -0.27 31.19 26.40
N ALA A 493 0.04 29.89 26.50
CA ALA A 493 -0.93 28.88 26.95
C ALA A 493 -1.36 29.11 28.41
N LEU A 494 -0.42 29.45 29.29
CA LEU A 494 -0.72 29.84 30.68
C LEU A 494 -1.60 31.10 30.76
N GLY A 495 -1.30 32.12 29.95
CA GLY A 495 -2.14 33.33 29.85
C GLY A 495 -3.56 33.08 29.31
N ALA A 496 -3.77 31.98 28.59
CA ALA A 496 -5.07 31.56 28.10
C ALA A 496 -5.88 30.66 29.08
N VAL A 497 -5.29 30.23 30.20
CA VAL A 497 -5.97 29.37 31.19
C VAL A 497 -7.12 30.15 31.86
N GLY A 498 -8.32 29.57 31.85
CA GLY A 498 -9.55 30.20 32.35
C GLY A 498 -10.17 31.24 31.42
N GLY A 499 -9.52 31.58 30.31
CA GLY A 499 -10.07 32.45 29.27
C GLY A 499 -11.10 31.74 28.37
N PRO A 500 -11.76 32.48 27.46
CA PRO A 500 -12.52 31.87 26.38
C PRO A 500 -11.58 31.07 25.44
N PRO A 501 -12.05 29.99 24.79
CA PRO A 501 -11.23 29.19 23.88
C PRO A 501 -10.65 30.05 22.74
N ALA A 502 -9.32 30.17 22.72
CA ALA A 502 -8.54 30.88 21.71
C ALA A 502 -7.59 29.92 20.98
N SER A 503 -7.12 30.31 19.80
CA SER A 503 -6.06 29.59 19.08
C SER A 503 -4.97 30.57 18.68
N ALA A 504 -3.72 30.24 19.00
CA ALA A 504 -2.54 31.02 18.66
C ALA A 504 -1.48 30.12 18.02
N THR A 505 -0.59 30.71 17.22
CA THR A 505 0.56 30.01 16.65
C THR A 505 1.82 30.82 16.97
N VAL A 506 2.81 30.17 17.58
CA VAL A 506 4.14 30.72 17.82
C VAL A 506 5.07 30.16 16.74
N ALA A 507 5.28 30.97 15.71
CA ALA A 507 6.20 30.70 14.60
C ALA A 507 7.53 31.42 14.83
N ALA A 508 8.39 31.44 13.82
CA ALA A 508 9.42 32.46 13.69
C ALA A 508 8.79 33.80 13.25
N ASP A 509 9.40 34.92 13.61
CA ASP A 509 9.14 36.22 12.96
C ASP A 509 9.82 36.31 11.58
N ASP A 510 9.68 35.26 10.76
CA ASP A 510 10.08 35.27 9.36
C ASP A 510 9.00 35.99 8.54
N GLU A 511 9.12 37.32 8.41
CA GLU A 511 8.19 38.19 7.65
C GLU A 511 7.98 37.79 6.17
N ASN A 512 8.74 36.82 5.67
CA ASN A 512 8.63 36.27 4.31
C ASN A 512 7.72 35.02 4.21
N VAL A 513 7.36 34.37 5.32
CA VAL A 513 6.47 33.20 5.30
C VAL A 513 5.00 33.67 5.20
N HIS A 514 4.25 33.10 4.26
CA HIS A 514 2.85 33.41 3.95
C HIS A 514 2.53 34.72 3.20
N ARG A 515 3.42 35.18 2.30
CA ARG A 515 2.90 35.67 1.01
C ARG A 515 2.79 34.49 0.05
N CYS A 516 1.59 33.92 -0.07
CA CYS A 516 1.27 33.01 -1.16
C CYS A 516 1.59 33.74 -2.49
N PRO A 517 2.47 33.20 -3.37
CA PRO A 517 3.00 33.96 -4.48
C PRO A 517 1.89 34.35 -5.45
N THR A 518 1.77 35.65 -5.71
CA THR A 518 0.96 36.15 -6.82
C THR A 518 1.52 35.56 -8.12
N ARG A 519 0.64 34.99 -8.95
CA ARG A 519 0.97 34.18 -10.16
C ARG A 519 1.97 34.82 -11.15
N THR A 520 2.22 36.11 -11.04
CA THR A 520 3.11 36.91 -11.91
C THR A 520 4.59 36.91 -11.51
N ALA A 521 4.97 36.37 -10.35
CA ALA A 521 6.37 36.42 -9.88
C ALA A 521 7.29 35.31 -10.44
N LEU A 522 6.75 34.24 -11.02
CA LEU A 522 7.50 33.09 -11.56
C LEU A 522 8.06 33.35 -12.97
N ALA A 523 8.67 34.52 -13.19
CA ALA A 523 9.09 35.01 -14.51
C ALA A 523 10.52 34.59 -14.94
N THR A 524 11.30 33.98 -14.04
CA THR A 524 12.59 33.34 -14.34
C THR A 524 12.54 31.88 -13.89
N PRO A 525 12.68 30.90 -14.81
CA PRO A 525 12.66 29.50 -14.42
C PRO A 525 13.97 29.13 -13.71
N ARG A 526 13.84 28.40 -12.59
CA ARG A 526 14.94 27.70 -11.90
C ARG A 526 14.56 26.22 -11.87
N VAL A 527 15.52 25.33 -12.14
CA VAL A 527 15.27 23.89 -12.10
C VAL A 527 15.66 23.36 -10.73
N HIS A 528 14.69 22.82 -10.00
CA HIS A 528 14.91 22.05 -8.78
C HIS A 528 14.98 20.56 -9.13
N VAL A 529 16.19 20.05 -9.34
CA VAL A 529 16.43 18.61 -9.45
C VAL A 529 16.27 18.02 -8.06
N SER A 530 15.13 17.37 -7.81
CA SER A 530 14.69 16.89 -6.48
C SER A 530 14.21 15.43 -6.49
N ASP A 531 14.62 14.67 -7.51
CA ASP A 531 14.24 13.26 -7.74
C ASP A 531 15.46 12.40 -8.09
N VAL A 532 16.44 12.36 -7.20
CA VAL A 532 17.44 11.26 -7.15
C VAL A 532 17.21 10.50 -5.85
N VAL A 533 16.25 9.57 -5.91
CA VAL A 533 16.00 8.62 -4.82
C VAL A 533 16.96 7.46 -4.98
N ILE A 534 17.75 7.19 -3.95
CA ILE A 534 18.65 6.03 -3.86
C ILE A 534 18.22 5.25 -2.63
N GLU A 535 17.42 4.21 -2.81
CA GLU A 535 17.03 3.32 -1.72
C GLU A 535 18.17 2.32 -1.43
N ALA A 536 18.43 2.08 -0.15
CA ALA A 536 19.51 1.22 0.32
C ALA A 536 18.99 0.18 1.32
N ALA A 537 19.72 -0.93 1.46
CA ALA A 537 19.34 -2.03 2.34
C ALA A 537 19.33 -1.61 3.85
N PRO A 538 18.60 -2.31 4.74
CA PRO A 538 18.19 -1.81 6.06
C PRO A 538 19.29 -1.55 7.12
N ASP A 539 20.57 -1.61 6.78
CA ASP A 539 21.69 -1.65 7.73
C ASP A 539 22.27 -0.26 8.10
N GLY A 540 21.37 0.66 8.48
CA GLY A 540 21.69 1.83 9.29
C GLY A 540 22.05 3.14 8.57
N ALA A 541 22.19 4.19 9.38
CA ALA A 541 22.03 5.60 8.96
C ALA A 541 23.00 6.12 7.87
N ASN A 542 24.17 5.51 7.68
CA ASN A 542 25.25 6.09 6.88
C ASN A 542 25.20 5.75 5.38
N ALA A 543 24.10 5.16 4.88
CA ALA A 543 24.01 4.52 3.56
C ALA A 543 24.48 5.39 2.37
N LEU A 544 24.01 6.64 2.23
CA LEU A 544 24.40 7.52 1.11
C LEU A 544 25.91 7.82 1.11
N VAL A 545 26.48 8.11 2.27
CA VAL A 545 27.92 8.39 2.41
C VAL A 545 28.74 7.12 2.21
N LYS A 546 28.23 5.95 2.66
CA LYS A 546 28.86 4.65 2.40
C LYS A 546 28.89 4.33 0.90
N LEU A 547 27.82 4.59 0.16
CA LEU A 547 27.78 4.40 -1.30
C LEU A 547 28.77 5.32 -2.04
N VAL A 548 28.79 6.62 -1.70
CA VAL A 548 29.75 7.56 -2.31
C VAL A 548 31.20 7.21 -1.95
N ALA A 549 31.45 6.80 -0.71
CA ALA A 549 32.75 6.29 -0.29
C ALA A 549 33.13 4.99 -1.02
N GLU A 550 32.20 4.05 -1.22
CA GLU A 550 32.45 2.80 -1.92
C GLU A 550 32.82 3.05 -3.40
N VAL A 551 32.10 3.93 -4.09
CA VAL A 551 32.46 4.35 -5.46
C VAL A 551 33.85 4.97 -5.49
N VAL A 552 34.14 5.91 -4.58
CA VAL A 552 35.45 6.56 -4.46
C VAL A 552 36.59 5.58 -4.17
N LEU A 553 36.37 4.60 -3.27
CA LEU A 553 37.34 3.55 -2.94
C LEU A 553 37.51 2.53 -4.06
N ARG A 554 36.44 2.24 -4.82
CA ARG A 554 36.47 1.33 -5.95
C ARG A 554 37.25 1.93 -7.13
N ASP A 555 37.03 3.20 -7.44
CA ASP A 555 37.83 3.94 -8.43
C ASP A 555 39.28 4.17 -7.96
N ALA A 556 39.51 4.24 -6.65
CA ALA A 556 40.85 4.25 -6.06
C ALA A 556 41.61 2.92 -6.19
N GLY A 557 40.92 1.81 -6.51
CA GLY A 557 41.48 0.46 -6.51
C GLY A 557 41.69 -0.14 -5.12
N ALA A 558 40.97 0.32 -4.09
CA ALA A 558 41.12 -0.10 -2.71
C ALA A 558 40.81 -1.59 -2.49
N ALA A 559 41.68 -2.29 -1.74
CA ALA A 559 41.44 -3.66 -1.31
C ALA A 559 40.30 -3.75 -0.28
N GLU A 560 39.70 -4.92 -0.14
CA GLU A 560 38.49 -5.12 0.69
C GLU A 560 38.77 -4.97 2.19
N GLU A 561 39.98 -5.32 2.62
CA GLU A 561 40.50 -5.09 3.97
C GLU A 561 40.58 -3.58 4.30
N ASP A 562 41.05 -2.76 3.36
CA ASP A 562 41.11 -1.30 3.52
C ASP A 562 39.73 -0.65 3.53
N ARG A 563 38.75 -1.19 2.79
CA ARG A 563 37.36 -0.70 2.83
C ARG A 563 36.75 -0.86 4.22
N SER A 564 37.04 -1.97 4.91
CA SER A 564 36.54 -2.22 6.26
C SER A 564 37.11 -1.19 7.25
N ALA A 565 38.42 -0.96 7.24
CA ALA A 565 39.06 0.08 8.03
C ALA A 565 38.57 1.50 7.66
N PHE A 566 38.23 1.74 6.39
CA PHE A 566 37.64 3.00 5.95
C PHE A 566 36.21 3.20 6.49
N PHE A 567 35.37 2.17 6.48
CA PHE A 567 34.03 2.25 7.05
C PHE A 567 34.04 2.39 8.57
N GLU A 568 35.02 1.83 9.28
CA GLU A 568 35.24 2.14 10.71
C GLU A 568 35.56 3.64 10.93
N LEU A 569 36.39 4.26 10.08
CA LEU A 569 36.65 5.71 10.13
C LEU A 569 35.42 6.54 9.75
N LEU A 570 34.57 6.04 8.86
CA LEU A 570 33.32 6.70 8.45
C LEU A 570 32.27 6.67 9.57
N ASP A 571 32.03 5.49 10.16
CA ASP A 571 31.06 5.29 11.24
C ASP A 571 31.54 5.92 12.57
N ALA A 572 32.83 6.20 12.71
CA ALA A 572 33.41 6.98 13.81
C ALA A 572 33.43 8.51 13.57
N ASP A 573 32.80 9.01 12.49
CA ASP A 573 32.73 10.44 12.15
C ASP A 573 34.11 11.11 11.93
N ALA A 574 35.16 10.32 11.67
CA ALA A 574 36.53 10.81 11.43
C ALA A 574 36.72 11.42 10.02
N LEU A 575 35.69 11.31 9.17
CA LEU A 575 35.66 11.71 7.77
C LEU A 575 34.47 12.63 7.50
N GLU A 576 34.72 13.69 6.72
CA GLU A 576 33.72 14.64 6.25
C GLU A 576 33.62 14.56 4.71
N LEU A 577 32.43 14.31 4.18
CA LEU A 577 32.12 14.33 2.75
C LEU A 577 31.96 15.79 2.30
N CYS A 578 32.92 16.28 1.52
CA CYS A 578 32.95 17.64 1.01
C CYS A 578 32.44 17.71 -0.43
N VAL A 579 31.55 18.67 -0.68
CA VAL A 579 30.95 18.98 -1.99
C VAL A 579 31.14 20.46 -2.29
N ALA A 580 31.67 20.78 -3.47
CA ALA A 580 31.89 22.16 -3.94
C ALA A 580 31.74 22.24 -5.46
N GLU A 581 31.48 23.42 -6.01
CA GLU A 581 31.71 23.66 -7.44
C GLU A 581 33.20 23.51 -7.77
N VAL A 582 33.53 22.96 -8.95
CA VAL A 582 34.91 22.58 -9.34
C VAL A 582 35.89 23.76 -9.32
N ASP A 583 35.40 24.98 -9.56
CA ASP A 583 36.19 26.22 -9.51
C ASP A 583 36.08 26.98 -8.16
N ALA A 584 35.19 26.56 -7.25
CA ALA A 584 34.93 27.22 -5.96
C ALA A 584 35.26 26.32 -4.75
N LEU A 585 36.33 25.54 -4.87
CA LEU A 585 36.71 24.45 -3.96
C LEU A 585 36.96 24.88 -2.50
N ASP A 586 37.35 26.12 -2.28
CA ASP A 586 37.56 26.70 -0.94
C ASP A 586 36.23 27.03 -0.21
N ALA A 587 35.10 26.99 -0.93
CA ALA A 587 33.74 27.20 -0.41
C ALA A 587 32.97 25.88 -0.17
N ALA A 588 33.68 24.75 -0.04
CA ALA A 588 33.08 23.42 0.10
C ALA A 588 32.15 23.28 1.32
N ALA A 589 30.95 22.75 1.09
CA ALA A 589 30.08 22.23 2.13
C ALA A 589 30.55 20.82 2.51
N CYS A 590 31.00 20.64 3.75
CA CYS A 590 31.51 19.35 4.25
C CYS A 590 30.59 18.80 5.34
N PHE A 591 30.13 17.56 5.17
CA PHE A 591 29.13 16.90 6.01
C PHE A 591 29.71 15.64 6.65
N ARG A 592 29.35 15.35 7.90
CA ARG A 592 29.74 14.10 8.58
C ARG A 592 28.81 12.96 8.24
N ALA A 593 29.26 11.72 8.40
CA ALA A 593 28.43 10.55 8.13
C ALA A 593 27.16 10.55 9.02
N SER A 594 27.32 10.87 10.31
CA SER A 594 26.22 10.99 11.28
C SER A 594 25.18 12.09 10.97
N ALA A 595 25.44 12.97 9.99
CA ALA A 595 24.48 13.98 9.54
C ALA A 595 23.42 13.42 8.58
N PHE A 596 23.58 12.19 8.11
CA PHE A 596 22.65 11.50 7.20
C PHE A 596 21.89 10.39 7.91
N ASN A 597 20.79 9.96 7.28
CA ASN A 597 20.01 8.78 7.63
C ASN A 597 19.48 8.10 6.34
N GLU A 598 18.77 6.99 6.50
CA GLU A 598 18.16 6.19 5.42
C GLU A 598 17.15 6.95 4.52
N PHE A 599 16.78 8.19 4.84
CA PHE A 599 15.87 9.05 4.07
C PHE A 599 16.49 10.42 3.68
N SER A 600 17.82 10.58 3.77
CA SER A 600 18.49 11.86 3.55
C SER A 600 18.86 12.12 2.09
N THR A 601 18.40 13.24 1.53
CA THR A 601 18.73 13.72 0.18
C THR A 601 19.79 14.81 0.19
N LEU A 602 20.46 15.03 -0.95
CA LEU A 602 21.40 16.14 -1.17
C LEU A 602 20.93 16.98 -2.37
N ASP A 603 20.23 18.08 -2.11
CA ASP A 603 19.65 18.93 -3.14
C ASP A 603 20.69 19.92 -3.72
N VAL A 604 20.93 19.85 -5.04
CA VAL A 604 21.83 20.75 -5.77
C VAL A 604 21.01 21.62 -6.72
N THR A 605 20.98 22.94 -6.45
CA THR A 605 20.24 23.90 -7.28
C THR A 605 21.10 24.41 -8.43
N VAL A 606 20.62 24.27 -9.67
CA VAL A 606 21.32 24.72 -10.88
C VAL A 606 20.51 25.81 -11.60
N PRO A 607 21.12 26.94 -12.03
CA PRO A 607 20.45 27.93 -12.88
C PRO A 607 20.03 27.34 -14.23
N TRP A 608 18.89 27.77 -14.77
CA TRP A 608 18.40 27.24 -16.06
C TRP A 608 19.36 27.61 -17.20
N GLY A 609 19.90 26.60 -17.88
CA GLY A 609 20.79 26.77 -19.04
C GLY A 609 22.28 26.90 -18.69
N GLU A 610 22.68 26.66 -17.44
CA GLU A 610 24.07 26.60 -17.01
C GLU A 610 24.50 25.16 -16.69
N ARG A 611 25.76 24.82 -17.02
CA ARG A 611 26.39 23.53 -16.68
C ARG A 611 27.11 23.67 -15.34
N LEU A 612 26.63 22.99 -14.30
CA LEU A 612 27.30 22.96 -13.01
C LEU A 612 28.25 21.76 -12.92
N ALA A 613 29.53 22.02 -12.71
CA ALA A 613 30.52 20.99 -12.40
C ALA A 613 30.81 20.98 -10.89
N VAL A 614 30.56 19.86 -10.22
CA VAL A 614 30.66 19.67 -8.77
C VAL A 614 31.79 18.70 -8.45
N ALA A 615 32.76 19.12 -7.64
CA ALA A 615 33.78 18.26 -7.06
C ALA A 615 33.29 17.65 -5.74
N VAL A 616 33.47 16.34 -5.59
CA VAL A 616 33.19 15.57 -4.37
C VAL A 616 34.47 14.91 -3.89
N TRP A 617 34.77 15.03 -2.60
CA TRP A 617 35.92 14.39 -1.95
C TRP A 617 35.69 14.18 -0.46
N LEU A 618 36.59 13.45 0.19
CA LEU A 618 36.54 13.17 1.64
C LEU A 618 37.71 13.87 2.35
N ARG A 619 37.45 14.45 3.52
CA ARG A 619 38.39 15.25 4.32
C ARG A 619 38.47 14.74 5.76
N GLY A 620 39.62 14.86 6.41
CA GLY A 620 39.76 14.52 7.84
C GLY A 620 38.98 15.48 8.77
N ALA A 621 38.19 14.92 9.69
CA ALA A 621 37.37 15.65 10.66
C ALA A 621 38.23 16.32 11.76
N GLY A 622 38.96 17.36 11.39
CA GLY A 622 39.85 18.12 12.27
C GLY A 622 40.67 19.22 11.60
N GLY A 623 40.38 19.54 10.32
CA GLY A 623 41.12 20.54 9.55
C GLY A 623 42.50 20.04 9.07
N ALA A 624 43.30 20.95 8.50
CA ALA A 624 44.48 20.60 7.71
C ALA A 624 45.53 19.71 8.42
N ALA A 625 45.65 19.78 9.75
CA ALA A 625 46.55 18.92 10.51
C ALA A 625 46.05 17.46 10.57
N ALA A 626 44.74 17.26 10.75
CA ALA A 626 44.12 15.94 10.67
C ALA A 626 44.12 15.42 9.23
N ASP A 627 43.93 16.31 8.25
CA ASP A 627 43.92 15.95 6.82
C ASP A 627 45.30 15.47 6.32
N VAL A 628 46.39 16.04 6.84
CA VAL A 628 47.77 15.55 6.59
C VAL A 628 48.01 14.16 7.21
N ASP A 629 47.49 13.89 8.41
CA ASP A 629 47.66 12.58 9.03
C ASP A 629 46.74 11.51 8.42
N LEU A 630 45.52 11.88 8.03
CA LEU A 630 44.63 11.05 7.22
C LEU A 630 45.29 10.71 5.88
N ARG A 631 45.78 11.70 5.12
CA ARG A 631 46.54 11.45 3.88
C ARG A 631 47.75 10.56 4.12
N ARG A 632 48.46 10.71 5.25
CA ARG A 632 49.58 9.82 5.61
C ARG A 632 49.12 8.38 5.81
N ARG A 633 48.03 8.15 6.54
CA ARG A 633 47.46 6.80 6.76
C ARG A 633 46.97 6.17 5.47
N LEU A 634 46.15 6.89 4.70
CA LEU A 634 45.65 6.46 3.39
C LEU A 634 46.81 6.08 2.45
N LEU A 635 47.84 6.93 2.32
CA LEU A 635 49.03 6.64 1.50
C LEU A 635 49.89 5.50 2.07
N GLN A 636 49.92 5.27 3.38
CA GLN A 636 50.56 4.11 4.00
C GLN A 636 49.79 2.81 3.73
N GLN A 637 48.48 2.89 3.50
CA GLN A 637 47.61 1.82 3.00
C GLN A 637 47.52 1.77 1.46
N GLY A 638 48.36 2.54 0.75
CA GLY A 638 48.39 2.58 -0.72
C GLY A 638 47.21 3.31 -1.39
N LEU A 639 46.28 3.88 -0.61
CA LEU A 639 45.09 4.55 -1.10
C LEU A 639 45.41 5.98 -1.62
N PRO A 640 45.08 6.33 -2.87
CA PRO A 640 45.18 7.70 -3.36
C PRO A 640 44.18 8.63 -2.67
N ALA A 641 44.56 9.90 -2.49
CA ALA A 641 43.65 10.93 -2.00
C ALA A 641 42.72 11.40 -3.14
N VAL A 642 41.61 10.68 -3.34
CA VAL A 642 40.68 10.89 -4.46
C VAL A 642 39.85 12.17 -4.31
N ARG A 643 39.67 12.85 -5.45
CA ARG A 643 38.59 13.80 -5.71
C ARG A 643 37.94 13.39 -7.04
N THR A 644 36.62 13.33 -7.07
CA THR A 644 35.83 13.03 -8.27
C THR A 644 35.06 14.28 -8.69
N HIS A 645 34.90 14.50 -10.01
CA HIS A 645 34.10 15.60 -10.56
C HIS A 645 32.85 15.04 -11.23
N VAL A 646 31.71 15.69 -11.02
CA VAL A 646 30.38 15.34 -11.57
C VAL A 646 29.81 16.56 -12.27
N THR A 647 29.38 16.45 -13.52
CA THR A 647 28.81 17.59 -14.28
C THR A 647 27.34 17.37 -14.55
N LEU A 648 26.52 18.36 -14.21
CA LEU A 648 25.08 18.39 -14.44
C LEU A 648 24.75 19.29 -15.65
N ASP A 649 23.79 18.86 -16.46
CA ASP A 649 23.43 19.46 -17.75
C ASP A 649 21.91 19.43 -17.88
N VAL A 650 21.26 20.56 -18.27
CA VAL A 650 19.81 20.71 -18.18
C VAL A 650 19.26 21.44 -19.41
N ASP A 651 18.57 20.71 -20.29
CA ASP A 651 18.17 21.22 -21.62
C ASP A 651 16.80 20.66 -22.08
N GLY A 652 16.08 21.45 -22.89
CA GLY A 652 14.78 21.09 -23.49
C GLY A 652 13.56 21.83 -22.92
N ALA A 653 12.62 22.21 -23.80
CA ALA A 653 11.48 23.07 -23.46
C ALA A 653 10.12 22.35 -23.55
N TYR A 654 9.36 22.37 -22.44
CA TYR A 654 7.92 22.08 -22.41
C TYR A 654 7.20 23.00 -21.41
N GLY A 655 5.96 23.39 -21.72
CA GLY A 655 5.21 24.39 -20.97
C GLY A 655 4.24 23.81 -19.94
N GLY A 656 4.63 23.83 -18.66
CA GLY A 656 3.69 24.13 -17.57
C GLY A 656 2.62 23.09 -17.19
N LEU A 657 2.96 21.81 -17.07
CA LEU A 657 2.24 20.88 -16.17
C LEU A 657 3.21 19.82 -15.63
N GLY A 658 3.13 19.49 -14.33
CA GLY A 658 4.09 18.60 -13.67
C GLY A 658 3.56 17.18 -13.41
N VAL A 659 3.88 16.23 -14.28
CA VAL A 659 3.78 14.76 -14.07
C VAL A 659 4.96 14.08 -14.79
N SER A 660 5.34 12.89 -14.33
CA SER A 660 6.47 12.09 -14.82
C SER A 660 6.27 11.46 -16.21
N THR A 661 7.34 10.84 -16.72
CA THR A 661 7.51 10.00 -17.92
C THR A 661 7.71 10.70 -19.28
N VAL A 662 8.52 10.06 -20.13
CA VAL A 662 9.04 10.58 -21.40
C VAL A 662 8.49 9.78 -22.58
N THR A 663 8.02 10.48 -23.62
CA THR A 663 7.94 9.94 -24.98
C THR A 663 8.37 11.00 -25.99
N HIS A 664 9.31 10.66 -26.88
CA HIS A 664 9.71 11.51 -28.00
C HIS A 664 8.91 11.19 -29.27
N LYS A 665 8.68 12.22 -30.11
CA LYS A 665 8.18 12.07 -31.48
C LYS A 665 9.02 12.98 -32.40
N GLN A 666 9.69 12.41 -33.40
CA GLN A 666 10.51 13.16 -34.38
C GLN A 666 10.50 12.55 -35.78
N ALA A 667 10.49 13.41 -36.79
CA ALA A 667 10.84 13.16 -38.19
C ALA A 667 10.99 14.52 -38.92
N PRO A 668 11.65 14.61 -40.09
CA PRO A 668 12.97 14.08 -40.43
C PRO A 668 13.94 15.21 -40.94
N ALA A 669 15.22 14.89 -41.16
CA ALA A 669 16.30 15.84 -41.53
C ALA A 669 16.35 16.22 -43.03
N PRO A 670 17.19 17.21 -43.44
CA PRO A 670 18.41 16.84 -44.20
C PRO A 670 19.69 17.74 -44.10
N HIS A 671 20.86 17.07 -44.16
CA HIS A 671 22.18 17.45 -44.74
C HIS A 671 22.90 18.81 -44.49
N ARG A 672 24.15 18.73 -43.96
CA ARG A 672 25.41 19.10 -44.66
C ARG A 672 26.69 18.60 -43.94
N ALA A 673 27.90 18.94 -44.43
CA ALA A 673 29.18 18.24 -44.20
C ALA A 673 30.36 19.16 -43.71
N PRO A 674 31.55 18.63 -43.33
CA PRO A 674 32.56 19.25 -42.41
C PRO A 674 33.83 19.81 -43.15
N PRO A 675 35.04 20.03 -42.55
CA PRO A 675 35.51 20.09 -41.14
C PRO A 675 36.02 21.53 -40.78
N PRO A 676 37.21 21.90 -40.19
CA PRO A 676 38.50 21.23 -39.84
C PRO A 676 38.77 21.14 -38.29
N ALA A 677 40.03 21.30 -37.82
CA ALA A 677 40.48 21.16 -36.42
C ALA A 677 41.75 22.01 -36.09
N ALA A 678 42.07 22.24 -34.79
CA ALA A 678 43.43 22.15 -34.19
C ALA A 678 43.56 22.74 -32.76
N ALA A 679 44.63 22.31 -32.05
CA ALA A 679 45.26 22.81 -30.79
C ALA A 679 44.93 22.07 -29.48
N ALA A 680 45.90 22.06 -28.55
CA ALA A 680 45.90 21.27 -27.32
C ALA A 680 46.61 21.98 -26.15
N GLY A 681 46.16 21.74 -24.92
CA GLY A 681 46.81 22.20 -23.68
C GLY A 681 45.84 22.24 -22.50
N ALA A 682 46.18 21.55 -21.40
CA ALA A 682 45.34 21.25 -20.23
C ALA A 682 44.08 20.41 -20.54
N GLY A 683 43.90 19.31 -19.80
CA GLY A 683 42.87 18.29 -20.08
C GLY A 683 41.53 18.56 -19.41
N THR A 684 40.77 19.54 -19.90
CA THR A 684 39.32 19.62 -19.62
C THR A 684 38.59 18.57 -20.46
N PHE A 685 37.94 17.60 -19.81
CA PHE A 685 37.12 16.60 -20.49
C PHE A 685 35.73 17.15 -20.77
N GLU A 686 35.51 17.66 -21.99
CA GLU A 686 34.19 18.11 -22.42
C GLU A 686 33.28 16.91 -22.76
N VAL A 687 32.54 16.42 -21.76
CA VAL A 687 31.43 15.48 -22.01
C VAL A 687 30.29 16.23 -22.71
N ARG A 688 29.96 15.80 -23.93
CA ARG A 688 28.75 16.23 -24.66
C ARG A 688 27.74 15.08 -24.62
N ASP A 689 26.45 15.45 -24.53
CA ASP A 689 25.31 14.56 -24.23
C ASP A 689 25.46 13.75 -22.92
N TRP A 690 25.00 14.32 -21.80
CA TRP A 690 24.44 13.49 -20.72
C TRP A 690 23.03 13.02 -21.10
N ARG A 691 22.96 12.14 -22.10
CA ARG A 691 21.82 11.22 -22.24
C ARG A 691 22.22 9.93 -21.55
N LEU A 692 21.43 9.49 -20.58
CA LEU A 692 21.64 8.21 -19.90
C LEU A 692 21.20 7.05 -20.79
N PHE A 693 21.90 6.91 -21.92
CA PHE A 693 21.98 5.64 -22.62
C PHE A 693 22.72 4.67 -21.70
N ALA A 694 21.95 3.83 -21.02
CA ALA A 694 22.43 2.52 -20.64
C ALA A 694 22.71 1.71 -21.92
N GLU A 695 23.84 2.00 -22.58
CA GLU A 695 24.54 0.91 -23.28
C GLU A 695 24.82 -0.13 -22.20
N THR A 696 24.03 -1.20 -22.21
CA THR A 696 24.22 -2.30 -21.28
C THR A 696 25.65 -2.79 -21.42
N CYS A 697 26.43 -2.69 -20.34
CA CYS A 697 27.66 -3.45 -20.18
C CYS A 697 27.29 -4.92 -20.11
N ASP A 698 26.99 -5.51 -21.27
CA ASP A 698 26.64 -6.92 -21.42
C ASP A 698 27.81 -7.75 -20.91
N VAL A 699 27.69 -8.22 -19.67
CA VAL A 699 28.67 -9.11 -19.04
C VAL A 699 28.66 -10.41 -19.83
N LEU A 700 29.73 -10.61 -20.58
CA LEU A 700 29.93 -11.73 -21.48
C LEU A 700 30.36 -12.95 -20.67
N GLU A 701 29.38 -13.68 -20.14
CA GLU A 701 29.63 -14.99 -19.53
C GLU A 701 29.97 -16.02 -20.61
N VAL A 702 31.24 -16.43 -20.64
CA VAL A 702 31.76 -17.52 -21.48
C VAL A 702 32.02 -18.75 -20.61
N PRO A 703 31.04 -19.66 -20.44
CA PRO A 703 31.27 -20.93 -19.76
C PRO A 703 32.08 -21.88 -20.64
N VAL A 704 33.26 -22.25 -20.16
CA VAL A 704 34.21 -23.17 -20.77
C VAL A 704 34.28 -24.46 -19.96
N GLN A 705 34.80 -25.52 -20.57
CA GLN A 705 34.94 -26.85 -19.94
C GLN A 705 36.42 -27.22 -19.91
N ILE A 706 36.96 -27.43 -18.72
CA ILE A 706 38.38 -27.73 -18.46
C ILE A 706 38.41 -28.93 -17.53
N ASP A 707 39.01 -30.03 -17.98
CA ASP A 707 39.09 -31.31 -17.25
C ASP A 707 37.73 -31.78 -16.68
N GLY A 708 36.66 -31.56 -17.45
CA GLY A 708 35.27 -31.89 -17.10
C GLY A 708 34.57 -30.88 -16.18
N ARG A 709 35.27 -29.85 -15.69
CA ARG A 709 34.72 -28.79 -14.83
C ARG A 709 34.21 -27.62 -15.65
N PRO A 710 33.00 -27.09 -15.38
CA PRO A 710 32.54 -25.84 -15.94
C PRO A 710 33.21 -24.66 -15.23
N VAL A 711 33.71 -23.69 -15.99
CA VAL A 711 34.29 -22.43 -15.46
C VAL A 711 33.76 -21.27 -16.31
N VAL A 712 33.48 -20.11 -15.72
CA VAL A 712 32.90 -18.96 -16.44
C VAL A 712 33.90 -17.81 -16.49
N LEU A 713 34.25 -17.36 -17.69
CA LEU A 713 34.95 -16.09 -17.91
C LEU A 713 33.89 -14.98 -18.07
N ALA A 714 34.12 -13.79 -17.51
CA ALA A 714 33.12 -12.71 -17.50
C ALA A 714 33.77 -11.34 -17.73
N GLY A 715 33.61 -10.77 -18.94
CA GLY A 715 34.17 -9.47 -19.33
C GLY A 715 33.15 -8.60 -20.10
N THR A 716 33.50 -7.37 -20.48
CA THR A 716 32.56 -6.44 -21.16
C THR A 716 32.69 -6.44 -22.69
N LEU A 717 31.55 -6.39 -23.40
CA LEU A 717 31.49 -6.57 -24.86
C LEU A 717 32.23 -5.49 -25.69
N GLY A 718 32.58 -4.35 -25.11
CA GLY A 718 33.35 -3.27 -25.76
C GLY A 718 34.87 -3.44 -25.71
N HIS A 719 35.40 -4.21 -24.76
CA HIS A 719 36.84 -4.25 -24.46
C HIS A 719 37.49 -5.58 -24.85
N ALA A 720 37.71 -5.77 -26.15
CA ALA A 720 38.40 -6.96 -26.67
C ALA A 720 39.78 -7.19 -26.02
N THR A 721 40.49 -6.12 -25.64
CA THR A 721 41.76 -6.15 -24.90
C THR A 721 41.61 -6.53 -23.42
N ALA A 722 40.51 -6.18 -22.75
CA ALA A 722 40.28 -6.59 -21.36
C ALA A 722 39.99 -8.09 -21.28
N LEU A 723 39.09 -8.58 -22.14
CA LEU A 723 38.79 -10.02 -22.26
C LEU A 723 40.04 -10.84 -22.64
N GLN A 724 40.95 -10.27 -23.44
CA GLN A 724 42.26 -10.86 -23.75
C GLN A 724 43.15 -10.96 -22.51
N GLY A 725 43.12 -9.95 -21.63
CA GLY A 725 43.87 -9.90 -20.37
C GLY A 725 43.32 -10.89 -19.34
N GLU A 726 42.01 -10.89 -19.11
CA GLU A 726 41.30 -11.86 -18.26
C GLU A 726 41.61 -13.29 -18.67
N LEU A 727 41.47 -13.61 -19.97
CA LEU A 727 41.81 -14.93 -20.52
C LEU A 727 43.29 -15.29 -20.31
N SER A 728 44.20 -14.33 -20.44
CA SER A 728 45.64 -14.57 -20.26
C SER A 728 46.00 -14.83 -18.79
N ALA A 729 45.40 -14.08 -17.86
CA ALA A 729 45.53 -14.31 -16.42
C ALA A 729 44.99 -15.69 -16.03
N PHE A 730 43.79 -16.02 -16.52
CA PHE A 730 43.12 -17.30 -16.31
C PHE A 730 43.92 -18.51 -16.83
N CYS A 731 44.50 -18.40 -18.05
CA CYS A 731 45.40 -19.43 -18.57
C CYS A 731 46.65 -19.62 -17.69
N GLY A 732 47.16 -18.53 -17.09
CA GLY A 732 48.26 -18.59 -16.13
C GLY A 732 47.88 -19.26 -14.81
N GLU A 733 46.77 -18.84 -14.20
CA GLU A 733 46.27 -19.35 -12.92
C GLU A 733 46.02 -20.86 -12.95
N HIS A 734 45.42 -21.37 -14.03
CA HIS A 734 45.15 -22.80 -14.21
C HIS A 734 46.26 -23.56 -14.95
N ALA A 735 47.44 -22.94 -15.13
CA ALA A 735 48.61 -23.51 -15.80
C ALA A 735 48.31 -24.17 -17.17
N LEU A 736 47.36 -23.60 -17.92
CA LEU A 736 46.94 -24.14 -19.22
C LEU A 736 48.11 -24.06 -20.20
N ASN A 737 48.42 -25.19 -20.84
CA ASN A 737 49.47 -25.21 -21.87
C ASN A 737 49.09 -24.27 -23.05
N PRO A 738 50.07 -23.72 -23.79
CA PRO A 738 49.79 -22.72 -24.81
C PRO A 738 48.81 -23.15 -25.91
N ALA A 739 48.74 -24.45 -26.24
CA ALA A 739 47.78 -24.95 -27.22
C ALA A 739 46.34 -24.99 -26.67
N ALA A 740 46.17 -25.37 -25.39
CA ALA A 740 44.88 -25.30 -24.70
C ALA A 740 44.40 -23.84 -24.56
N CYS A 741 45.29 -22.92 -24.16
CA CYS A 741 44.96 -21.50 -24.07
C CYS A 741 44.59 -20.89 -25.45
N ALA A 742 45.32 -21.24 -26.52
CA ALA A 742 45.01 -20.79 -27.87
C ALA A 742 43.66 -21.35 -28.40
N ALA A 743 43.33 -22.60 -28.08
CA ALA A 743 42.01 -23.16 -28.39
C ALA A 743 40.89 -22.45 -27.62
N LEU A 744 41.15 -22.04 -26.38
CA LEU A 744 40.25 -21.27 -25.54
C LEU A 744 40.00 -19.87 -26.11
N ASP A 745 41.07 -19.17 -26.52
CA ASP A 745 41.00 -17.87 -27.21
C ASP A 745 40.15 -17.92 -28.48
N VAL A 746 40.35 -18.95 -29.32
CA VAL A 746 39.57 -19.13 -30.55
C VAL A 746 38.07 -19.34 -30.25
N GLU A 747 37.71 -20.11 -29.22
CA GLU A 747 36.30 -20.31 -28.84
C GLU A 747 35.70 -19.08 -28.15
N VAL A 748 36.46 -18.36 -27.32
CA VAL A 748 36.05 -17.08 -26.72
C VAL A 748 35.78 -16.06 -27.83
N ARG A 749 36.72 -15.82 -28.76
CA ARG A 749 36.53 -14.92 -29.91
C ARG A 749 35.33 -15.35 -30.78
N ARG A 750 35.16 -16.65 -31.03
CA ARG A 750 34.02 -17.18 -31.79
C ARG A 750 32.69 -16.85 -31.11
N ARG A 751 32.62 -16.90 -29.78
CA ARG A 751 31.41 -16.55 -29.00
C ARG A 751 31.18 -15.04 -28.93
N VAL A 752 32.23 -14.23 -28.73
CA VAL A 752 32.16 -12.76 -28.86
C VAL A 752 31.57 -12.39 -30.22
N ALA A 753 32.11 -12.96 -31.30
CA ALA A 753 31.67 -12.68 -32.67
C ALA A 753 30.21 -13.10 -32.92
N ARG A 754 29.78 -14.26 -32.39
CA ARG A 754 28.39 -14.75 -32.46
C ARG A 754 27.42 -13.84 -31.69
N LEU A 755 27.75 -13.44 -30.46
CA LEU A 755 26.91 -12.55 -29.65
C LEU A 755 26.87 -11.12 -30.20
N ALA A 756 27.98 -10.59 -30.69
CA ALA A 756 27.99 -9.32 -31.41
C ALA A 756 27.18 -9.39 -32.72
N ALA A 757 27.14 -10.56 -33.40
CA ALA A 757 26.27 -10.78 -34.56
C ALA A 757 24.78 -10.90 -34.19
N ALA A 758 24.45 -11.43 -33.01
CA ALA A 758 23.09 -11.43 -32.46
C ALA A 758 22.64 -10.00 -32.09
N LYS A 759 23.45 -9.24 -31.33
CA LYS A 759 23.17 -7.84 -30.95
C LYS A 759 22.99 -6.96 -32.19
N ARG A 760 23.85 -7.09 -33.21
CA ARG A 760 23.69 -6.40 -34.53
C ARG A 760 22.44 -6.79 -35.32
N ARG A 761 21.73 -7.85 -34.95
CA ARG A 761 20.45 -8.29 -35.56
C ARG A 761 19.22 -7.99 -34.68
N GLY A 762 19.40 -7.30 -33.55
CA GLY A 762 18.31 -7.09 -32.58
C GLY A 762 17.80 -8.40 -31.95
N LEU A 763 18.66 -9.42 -31.87
CA LEU A 763 18.36 -10.70 -31.23
C LEU A 763 18.86 -10.68 -29.77
N PRO A 764 18.08 -11.16 -28.79
CA PRO A 764 18.44 -11.09 -27.39
C PRO A 764 19.58 -12.08 -27.04
N ALA A 765 20.20 -11.84 -25.89
CA ALA A 765 21.21 -12.73 -25.34
C ALA A 765 20.61 -14.08 -24.89
N VAL A 766 21.42 -15.13 -24.90
CA VAL A 766 21.04 -16.46 -24.39
C VAL A 766 21.04 -16.44 -22.86
N GLN A 767 19.89 -16.68 -22.23
CA GLN A 767 19.77 -16.82 -20.78
C GLN A 767 19.98 -18.29 -20.38
N ARG A 768 21.17 -18.61 -19.89
CA ARG A 768 21.57 -19.99 -19.53
C ARG A 768 20.84 -20.54 -18.31
N LEU A 769 20.61 -19.67 -17.33
CA LEU A 769 19.83 -19.90 -16.12
C LEU A 769 19.24 -18.53 -15.72
N PRO A 770 17.97 -18.45 -15.29
CA PRO A 770 17.40 -17.21 -14.77
C PRO A 770 17.70 -17.06 -13.26
N THR A 771 17.58 -15.84 -12.75
CA THR A 771 17.72 -15.51 -11.31
C THR A 771 16.69 -14.43 -10.93
N ALA A 772 16.46 -14.19 -9.64
CA ALA A 772 15.51 -13.15 -9.20
C ALA A 772 15.84 -11.73 -9.75
N ARG A 773 17.13 -11.39 -9.87
CA ARG A 773 17.62 -10.14 -10.50
C ARG A 773 17.67 -10.17 -12.03
N ARG A 774 17.40 -11.32 -12.66
CA ARG A 774 17.37 -11.49 -14.13
C ARG A 774 16.41 -12.63 -14.50
N PRO A 775 15.09 -12.44 -14.25
CA PRO A 775 14.12 -13.51 -14.36
C PRO A 775 13.91 -13.93 -15.81
N PHE A 776 13.37 -15.13 -16.01
CA PHE A 776 12.76 -15.51 -17.27
C PHE A 776 11.29 -15.10 -17.27
N LEU A 777 10.83 -14.57 -18.39
CA LEU A 777 9.44 -14.16 -18.58
C LEU A 777 8.82 -14.85 -19.80
N PHE A 778 7.78 -15.68 -19.62
CA PHE A 778 6.94 -16.12 -20.73
C PHE A 778 5.62 -15.35 -20.72
N LEU A 779 5.55 -14.34 -21.60
CA LEU A 779 4.32 -13.65 -21.96
C LEU A 779 3.47 -14.59 -22.82
N HIS A 780 2.43 -15.17 -22.21
CA HIS A 780 1.57 -16.15 -22.85
C HIS A 780 0.26 -15.49 -23.30
N HIS A 781 0.18 -15.17 -24.59
CA HIS A 781 -1.10 -14.82 -25.22
C HIS A 781 -2.03 -16.04 -25.27
N GLU A 782 -3.33 -15.85 -25.13
CA GLU A 782 -4.27 -16.97 -25.09
C GLU A 782 -4.38 -17.76 -26.40
N LYS A 783 -4.65 -19.05 -26.25
CA LYS A 783 -4.78 -20.03 -27.34
C LYS A 783 -3.51 -20.28 -28.17
N THR A 784 -2.35 -19.71 -27.80
CA THR A 784 -1.05 -19.93 -28.46
C THR A 784 -0.29 -21.17 -27.91
N ALA A 785 -1.03 -22.23 -27.57
CA ALA A 785 -0.51 -23.48 -26.97
C ALA A 785 0.24 -23.37 -25.62
N GLY A 786 0.24 -22.22 -24.94
CA GLY A 786 1.05 -22.03 -23.74
C GLY A 786 0.62 -22.81 -22.49
N SER A 787 -0.51 -23.53 -22.48
CA SER A 787 -0.75 -24.57 -21.46
C SER A 787 0.20 -25.77 -21.59
N SER A 788 0.69 -26.08 -22.80
CA SER A 788 1.79 -27.05 -22.98
C SER A 788 3.14 -26.44 -22.57
N LEU A 789 3.42 -25.18 -22.93
CA LEU A 789 4.69 -24.53 -22.58
C LEU A 789 4.83 -24.22 -21.09
N ARG A 790 3.80 -23.69 -20.41
CA ARG A 790 3.84 -23.40 -18.97
C ARG A 790 4.23 -24.63 -18.14
N ARG A 791 3.73 -25.82 -18.50
CA ARG A 791 4.15 -27.08 -17.88
C ARG A 791 5.67 -27.30 -18.03
N HIS A 792 6.19 -27.20 -19.24
CA HIS A 792 7.63 -27.36 -19.50
C HIS A 792 8.50 -26.31 -18.81
N VAL A 793 8.00 -25.08 -18.66
CA VAL A 793 8.66 -24.03 -17.86
C VAL A 793 8.71 -24.40 -16.37
N VAL A 794 7.60 -24.87 -15.80
CA VAL A 794 7.51 -25.33 -14.40
C VAL A 794 8.39 -26.57 -14.16
N ASP A 795 8.31 -27.57 -15.03
CA ASP A 795 9.14 -28.78 -14.96
C ASP A 795 10.64 -28.43 -15.01
N ALA A 796 11.03 -27.51 -15.91
CA ALA A 796 12.40 -27.05 -16.06
C ALA A 796 12.90 -26.18 -14.88
N ALA A 797 12.02 -25.41 -14.26
CA ALA A 797 12.32 -24.60 -13.07
C ALA A 797 12.52 -25.49 -11.84
N ARG A 798 11.58 -26.41 -11.60
CA ARG A 798 11.63 -27.39 -10.50
C ARG A 798 12.83 -28.32 -10.59
N ALA A 799 13.18 -28.78 -11.79
CA ALA A 799 14.39 -29.57 -12.03
C ALA A 799 15.71 -28.84 -11.72
N ARG A 800 15.66 -27.54 -11.40
CA ARG A 800 16.82 -26.68 -11.09
C ARG A 800 16.70 -25.96 -9.73
N GLY A 801 15.64 -26.22 -8.96
CA GLY A 801 15.38 -25.52 -7.70
C GLY A 801 15.10 -24.02 -7.85
N LEU A 802 14.63 -23.59 -9.02
CA LEU A 802 14.31 -22.18 -9.30
C LEU A 802 12.91 -21.85 -8.77
N ALA A 803 12.79 -20.78 -7.98
CA ALA A 803 11.51 -20.21 -7.58
C ALA A 803 10.76 -19.65 -8.81
N PHE A 804 9.45 -19.90 -8.88
CA PHE A 804 8.63 -19.58 -10.04
C PHE A 804 7.24 -19.07 -9.65
N TYR A 805 6.61 -18.28 -10.52
CA TYR A 805 5.17 -17.98 -10.44
C TYR A 805 4.53 -18.24 -11.80
N VAL A 806 3.77 -19.33 -11.87
CA VAL A 806 3.09 -19.79 -13.09
C VAL A 806 1.64 -20.11 -12.72
N PRO A 807 0.70 -19.19 -12.96
CA PRO A 807 -0.72 -19.43 -12.70
C PRO A 807 -1.20 -20.75 -13.31
N CYS A 808 -2.12 -21.39 -12.59
CA CYS A 808 -2.55 -22.79 -12.72
C CYS A 808 -1.60 -23.86 -12.13
N TYR A 809 -0.49 -23.50 -11.50
CA TYR A 809 0.43 -24.47 -10.88
C TYR A 809 0.69 -24.16 -9.41
N ASP A 810 0.92 -25.20 -8.60
CA ASP A 810 1.46 -25.05 -7.24
C ASP A 810 2.99 -25.22 -7.20
N ALA A 811 3.61 -25.00 -6.04
CA ALA A 811 5.05 -25.20 -5.86
C ALA A 811 5.52 -26.66 -6.09
N ALA A 812 4.61 -27.64 -5.97
CA ALA A 812 4.87 -29.03 -6.33
C ALA A 812 4.69 -29.31 -7.84
N GLY A 813 4.48 -28.27 -8.66
CA GLY A 813 4.28 -28.37 -10.10
C GLY A 813 2.97 -29.07 -10.51
N THR A 814 2.05 -29.25 -9.57
CA THR A 814 0.73 -29.84 -9.84
C THR A 814 -0.13 -28.82 -10.58
N TYR A 815 -0.77 -29.24 -11.67
CA TYR A 815 -1.71 -28.40 -12.39
C TYR A 815 -3.07 -28.37 -11.68
N TRP A 816 -3.62 -27.17 -11.52
CA TRP A 816 -4.93 -26.91 -10.90
C TRP A 816 -5.74 -25.96 -11.79
N GLU A 817 -6.93 -26.39 -12.23
CA GLU A 817 -7.88 -25.55 -12.97
C GLU A 817 -8.93 -24.94 -12.02
N ASP A 818 -8.44 -24.12 -11.08
CA ASP A 818 -9.25 -23.34 -10.12
C ASP A 818 -8.94 -21.83 -10.22
N TYR A 819 -9.38 -21.02 -9.24
CA TYR A 819 -9.15 -19.57 -9.23
C TYR A 819 -7.66 -19.16 -9.36
N ARG A 820 -6.71 -19.99 -8.91
CA ARG A 820 -5.25 -19.79 -9.09
C ARG A 820 -4.80 -19.90 -10.55
N CYS A 821 -5.64 -20.50 -11.40
CA CYS A 821 -5.44 -20.58 -12.84
C CYS A 821 -5.87 -19.31 -13.59
N TYR A 822 -6.58 -18.40 -12.90
CA TYR A 822 -7.22 -17.24 -13.50
C TYR A 822 -6.90 -15.92 -12.77
N ALA A 823 -5.79 -15.85 -12.02
CA ALA A 823 -5.25 -14.61 -11.46
C ALA A 823 -3.85 -14.37 -12.07
N PHE A 824 -3.68 -13.26 -12.80
CA PHE A 824 -2.44 -12.91 -13.52
C PHE A 824 -1.83 -11.65 -12.93
N ASP A 825 -1.69 -11.66 -11.62
CA ASP A 825 -1.22 -10.54 -10.81
C ASP A 825 -0.16 -11.06 -9.83
N VAL A 826 1.06 -10.53 -9.93
CA VAL A 826 2.26 -11.08 -9.26
C VAL A 826 2.24 -10.86 -7.75
N ALA A 827 1.39 -9.96 -7.24
CA ALA A 827 1.13 -9.84 -5.80
C ALA A 827 0.55 -11.13 -5.16
N ASN A 828 0.07 -12.08 -5.97
CA ASN A 828 -0.35 -13.41 -5.50
C ASN A 828 0.80 -14.44 -5.39
N ALA A 829 2.03 -14.09 -5.76
CA ALA A 829 3.18 -14.99 -5.70
C ALA A 829 3.54 -15.33 -4.24
N SER A 830 3.65 -16.63 -3.95
CA SER A 830 3.86 -17.17 -2.62
C SER A 830 4.57 -18.52 -2.65
N ALA A 831 5.11 -18.94 -1.50
CA ALA A 831 5.67 -20.29 -1.33
C ALA A 831 4.69 -21.43 -1.67
N ALA A 832 3.37 -21.19 -1.70
CA ALA A 832 2.37 -22.18 -2.10
C ALA A 832 2.25 -22.37 -3.62
N ASN A 833 2.58 -21.36 -4.44
CA ASN A 833 2.42 -21.36 -5.90
C ASN A 833 3.73 -21.19 -6.69
N GLY A 834 4.87 -21.35 -6.01
CA GLY A 834 6.19 -21.63 -6.60
C GLY A 834 7.32 -20.75 -6.09
N GLY A 835 7.03 -19.69 -5.34
CA GLY A 835 8.02 -18.83 -4.68
C GLY A 835 7.43 -17.48 -4.25
N PRO A 836 7.95 -16.84 -3.19
CA PRO A 836 7.62 -15.45 -2.87
C PRO A 836 8.19 -14.49 -3.92
N ASN A 837 7.59 -13.30 -4.05
CA ASN A 837 7.93 -12.30 -5.07
C ASN A 837 9.45 -12.04 -5.19
N ALA A 838 10.12 -11.68 -4.08
CA ALA A 838 11.57 -11.41 -4.03
C ALA A 838 12.50 -12.56 -4.48
N GLU A 839 12.01 -13.79 -4.63
CA GLU A 839 12.81 -14.94 -5.08
C GLU A 839 12.56 -15.31 -6.56
N LEU A 840 11.54 -14.74 -7.21
CA LEU A 840 11.02 -15.22 -8.50
C LEU A 840 12.05 -15.13 -9.64
N ALA A 841 12.65 -16.27 -9.98
CA ALA A 841 13.49 -16.40 -11.16
C ALA A 841 12.67 -16.68 -12.44
N VAL A 842 11.43 -17.16 -12.34
CA VAL A 842 10.65 -17.65 -13.50
C VAL A 842 9.19 -17.20 -13.40
N LEU A 843 8.71 -16.44 -14.38
CA LEU A 843 7.29 -16.10 -14.51
C LEU A 843 6.75 -16.60 -15.85
N ALA A 844 5.55 -17.18 -15.86
CA ALA A 844 4.88 -17.58 -17.10
C ALA A 844 3.35 -17.56 -16.98
N GLY A 845 2.67 -16.75 -17.81
CA GLY A 845 1.22 -16.56 -17.68
C GLY A 845 0.67 -15.53 -18.65
N HIS A 846 -0.63 -15.25 -18.54
CA HIS A 846 -1.32 -14.18 -19.26
C HIS A 846 -1.01 -12.80 -18.64
N PHE A 847 0.26 -12.61 -18.27
CA PHE A 847 0.83 -11.36 -17.78
C PHE A 847 1.07 -10.42 -18.95
N GLU A 848 1.07 -9.13 -18.66
CA GLU A 848 1.29 -8.08 -19.66
C GLU A 848 2.72 -7.53 -19.66
N TRP A 849 3.00 -6.68 -20.65
CA TRP A 849 4.23 -5.91 -20.68
C TRP A 849 4.35 -4.98 -19.47
N GLY A 850 5.49 -5.00 -18.78
CA GLY A 850 5.72 -4.26 -17.53
C GLY A 850 5.47 -5.07 -16.25
N VAL A 851 5.02 -6.31 -16.34
CA VAL A 851 4.74 -7.15 -15.14
C VAL A 851 5.95 -7.43 -14.24
N TRP A 852 7.17 -7.18 -14.72
CA TRP A 852 8.39 -7.26 -13.92
C TRP A 852 8.64 -6.00 -13.08
N ASP A 853 7.94 -4.90 -13.36
CA ASP A 853 7.98 -3.69 -12.53
C ASP A 853 7.27 -3.95 -11.17
N ASP A 854 6.44 -5.02 -11.09
CA ASP A 854 5.83 -5.55 -9.87
C ASP A 854 6.76 -6.55 -9.10
N LEU A 855 8.04 -6.70 -9.47
CA LEU A 855 9.00 -7.63 -8.83
C LEU A 855 9.98 -6.94 -7.86
N GLU A 856 9.92 -7.31 -6.58
CA GLU A 856 10.79 -6.80 -5.49
C GLU A 856 12.28 -7.00 -5.74
N SER A 857 12.65 -7.97 -6.58
CA SER A 857 14.05 -8.32 -6.89
C SER A 857 14.58 -7.72 -8.19
N TYR A 858 13.79 -6.92 -8.93
CA TYR A 858 14.08 -6.54 -10.30
C TYR A 858 14.34 -5.04 -10.51
N ASP A 859 15.55 -4.61 -10.14
CA ASP A 859 16.05 -3.23 -10.31
C ASP A 859 16.76 -3.06 -11.68
N ALA A 860 16.01 -3.05 -12.78
CA ALA A 860 16.58 -2.89 -14.12
C ALA A 860 15.66 -2.14 -15.11
N ALA A 861 16.15 -1.04 -15.67
CA ALA A 861 15.43 -0.19 -16.62
C ALA A 861 15.25 -0.77 -18.05
N ALA A 862 15.63 -2.03 -18.27
CA ALA A 862 15.47 -2.74 -19.54
C ALA A 862 14.67 -4.04 -19.29
N PRO A 863 13.81 -4.50 -20.22
CA PRO A 863 12.96 -5.66 -19.99
C PRO A 863 13.76 -6.96 -19.79
N PRO A 864 13.29 -7.89 -18.94
CA PRO A 864 13.97 -9.15 -18.67
C PRO A 864 13.99 -10.07 -19.89
N PRO A 865 14.89 -11.08 -19.94
CA PRO A 865 14.91 -12.08 -21.01
C PRO A 865 13.56 -12.80 -21.18
N CYS A 866 12.79 -12.37 -22.18
CA CYS A 866 11.43 -12.81 -22.39
C CYS A 866 11.26 -13.72 -23.61
N PHE A 867 10.31 -14.64 -23.51
CA PHE A 867 9.75 -15.41 -24.62
C PHE A 867 8.27 -15.02 -24.80
N THR A 868 7.81 -14.99 -26.04
CA THR A 868 6.37 -15.02 -26.37
C THR A 868 6.10 -16.01 -27.50
N MET A 869 4.90 -16.59 -27.46
CA MET A 869 4.37 -17.44 -28.52
C MET A 869 3.12 -16.77 -29.08
N VAL A 870 3.13 -16.46 -30.37
CA VAL A 870 1.95 -15.94 -31.08
C VAL A 870 1.29 -17.02 -31.95
N ARG A 871 0.09 -16.72 -32.44
CA ARG A 871 -0.66 -17.51 -33.42
C ARG A 871 -1.38 -16.53 -34.35
N HIS A 872 -1.68 -16.93 -35.57
CA HIS A 872 -2.47 -16.09 -36.47
C HIS A 872 -3.81 -15.65 -35.80
N PRO A 873 -4.19 -14.36 -35.80
CA PRO A 873 -5.29 -13.85 -34.96
C PRO A 873 -6.64 -14.50 -35.22
N VAL A 874 -6.95 -14.83 -36.49
CA VAL A 874 -8.18 -15.54 -36.84
C VAL A 874 -8.23 -16.94 -36.22
N ASP A 875 -7.14 -17.69 -36.27
CA ASP A 875 -7.07 -19.03 -35.68
C ASP A 875 -7.00 -18.98 -34.15
N ARG A 876 -6.47 -17.90 -33.57
CA ARG A 876 -6.54 -17.58 -32.12
C ARG A 876 -8.01 -17.39 -31.71
N ALA A 877 -8.73 -16.54 -32.44
CA ALA A 877 -10.14 -16.24 -32.20
C ALA A 877 -11.05 -17.46 -32.37
N VAL A 878 -10.91 -18.24 -33.44
CA VAL A 878 -11.70 -19.47 -33.63
C VAL A 878 -11.38 -20.50 -32.53
N SER A 879 -10.12 -20.61 -32.10
CA SER A 879 -9.72 -21.45 -30.98
C SER A 879 -10.23 -20.94 -29.62
N LEU A 880 -10.50 -19.64 -29.47
CA LEU A 880 -11.14 -19.05 -28.29
C LEU A 880 -12.65 -19.35 -28.28
N TYR A 881 -13.32 -19.19 -29.41
CA TYR A 881 -14.74 -19.52 -29.57
C TYR A 881 -15.01 -20.97 -29.16
N TYR A 882 -14.25 -21.92 -29.69
CA TYR A 882 -14.46 -23.34 -29.45
C TYR A 882 -14.08 -23.82 -28.03
N GLU A 883 -13.31 -23.04 -27.28
CA GLU A 883 -13.02 -23.33 -25.86
C GLU A 883 -14.02 -22.65 -24.90
N ARG A 884 -14.50 -21.44 -25.21
CA ARG A 884 -15.22 -20.58 -24.24
C ARG A 884 -16.64 -20.15 -24.63
N VAL A 885 -17.01 -20.23 -25.91
CA VAL A 885 -18.30 -19.72 -26.42
C VAL A 885 -19.19 -20.84 -26.93
N TYR A 886 -18.63 -21.78 -27.70
CA TYR A 886 -19.35 -22.95 -28.23
C TYR A 886 -20.04 -23.80 -27.15
N GLN A 887 -19.49 -23.84 -25.93
CA GLN A 887 -20.01 -24.65 -24.82
C GLN A 887 -21.08 -23.93 -23.98
N ARG A 888 -21.50 -22.71 -24.35
CA ARG A 888 -22.50 -21.94 -23.60
C ARG A 888 -23.92 -22.31 -24.04
N ASP A 889 -24.83 -22.41 -23.07
CA ASP A 889 -26.24 -22.72 -23.31
C ASP A 889 -26.95 -21.69 -24.19
N ASP A 890 -26.54 -20.42 -24.16
CA ASP A 890 -27.12 -19.34 -24.98
C ASP A 890 -26.67 -19.35 -26.45
N ILE A 891 -25.59 -20.07 -26.77
CA ILE A 891 -25.07 -20.27 -28.14
C ILE A 891 -25.44 -21.67 -28.68
N GLY A 892 -25.92 -22.57 -27.82
CA GLY A 892 -26.54 -23.85 -28.21
C GLY A 892 -25.64 -24.83 -28.97
N GLY A 893 -24.32 -24.64 -28.96
CA GLY A 893 -23.38 -25.45 -29.74
C GLY A 893 -23.35 -25.15 -31.25
N ALA A 894 -23.74 -23.94 -31.67
CA ALA A 894 -23.58 -23.51 -33.06
C ALA A 894 -22.08 -23.43 -33.47
N ARG A 895 -21.72 -23.87 -34.68
CA ARG A 895 -20.37 -23.64 -35.22
C ARG A 895 -20.17 -22.16 -35.54
N VAL A 896 -18.93 -21.69 -35.62
CA VAL A 896 -18.66 -20.28 -36.02
C VAL A 896 -19.32 -19.98 -37.37
N ASN A 897 -19.18 -20.89 -38.34
CA ASN A 897 -19.77 -20.76 -39.67
C ASN A 897 -21.31 -20.77 -39.71
N ASP A 898 -21.98 -21.22 -38.65
CA ASP A 898 -23.45 -21.27 -38.57
C ASP A 898 -24.04 -19.94 -38.05
N LEU A 899 -23.22 -19.10 -37.40
CA LEU A 899 -23.68 -17.85 -36.78
C LEU A 899 -24.07 -16.77 -37.81
N PRO A 900 -25.17 -16.03 -37.59
CA PRO A 900 -25.44 -14.78 -38.28
C PRO A 900 -24.32 -13.76 -38.05
N LEU A 901 -23.94 -13.01 -39.10
CA LEU A 901 -22.85 -12.02 -39.02
C LEU A 901 -23.05 -11.01 -37.87
N GLY A 902 -24.26 -10.48 -37.69
CA GLY A 902 -24.55 -9.51 -36.63
C GLY A 902 -24.47 -10.07 -35.20
N GLU A 903 -24.72 -11.37 -35.03
CA GLU A 903 -24.56 -12.07 -33.75
C GLU A 903 -23.08 -12.33 -33.46
N PHE A 904 -22.32 -12.74 -34.49
CA PHE A 904 -20.87 -12.88 -34.39
C PHE A 904 -20.19 -11.54 -34.09
N GLU A 905 -20.53 -10.45 -34.79
CA GLU A 905 -20.03 -9.11 -34.47
C GLU A 905 -20.43 -8.64 -33.06
N TRP A 906 -21.60 -9.05 -32.56
CA TRP A 906 -21.97 -8.78 -31.17
C TRP A 906 -21.03 -9.53 -30.21
N LEU A 907 -20.72 -10.81 -30.46
CA LEU A 907 -19.71 -11.54 -29.71
C LEU A 907 -18.32 -10.86 -29.77
N LEU A 908 -17.89 -10.39 -30.95
CA LEU A 908 -16.62 -9.66 -31.12
C LEU A 908 -16.51 -8.45 -30.17
N ARG A 909 -17.60 -7.69 -30.03
CA ARG A 909 -17.66 -6.47 -29.20
C ARG A 909 -17.90 -6.77 -27.71
N ALA A 910 -18.86 -7.64 -27.41
CA ALA A 910 -19.40 -7.85 -26.07
C ALA A 910 -18.66 -8.91 -25.25
N PHE A 911 -18.08 -9.94 -25.88
CA PHE A 911 -17.45 -11.04 -25.14
C PHE A 911 -16.10 -10.61 -24.54
N LYS A 912 -16.09 -10.40 -23.22
CA LYS A 912 -14.86 -10.35 -22.40
C LYS A 912 -14.69 -11.74 -21.77
N GLY A 913 -13.50 -12.32 -21.86
CA GLY A 913 -13.25 -13.74 -21.65
C GLY A 913 -13.36 -14.22 -20.20
N SER A 914 -14.58 -14.28 -19.68
CA SER A 914 -14.83 -14.68 -18.30
C SER A 914 -14.63 -16.18 -18.07
N ALA A 915 -14.02 -16.52 -16.94
CA ALA A 915 -13.91 -17.89 -16.42
C ALA A 915 -13.97 -17.84 -14.89
N PHE A 916 -14.72 -18.75 -14.25
CA PHE A 916 -14.85 -18.81 -12.78
C PHE A 916 -15.23 -17.45 -12.15
N SER A 917 -16.17 -16.74 -12.80
CA SER A 917 -16.63 -15.38 -12.45
C SER A 917 -15.55 -14.29 -12.43
N ARG A 918 -14.35 -14.53 -12.97
CA ARG A 918 -13.28 -13.54 -13.14
C ARG A 918 -13.23 -13.06 -14.58
N TYR A 919 -13.12 -11.75 -14.78
CA TYR A 919 -12.89 -11.18 -16.10
C TYR A 919 -11.41 -11.29 -16.49
N ARG A 920 -11.18 -11.48 -17.78
CA ARG A 920 -9.85 -11.63 -18.37
C ARG A 920 -9.79 -10.81 -19.65
N ASP A 921 -8.61 -10.30 -19.98
CA ASP A 921 -8.34 -9.57 -21.21
C ASP A 921 -8.30 -10.48 -22.47
N GLU A 922 -8.56 -11.77 -22.28
CA GLU A 922 -8.92 -12.68 -23.38
C GLU A 922 -10.16 -12.16 -24.10
N GLY A 923 -10.07 -12.00 -25.42
CA GLY A 923 -11.18 -11.54 -26.23
C GLY A 923 -10.95 -11.82 -27.71
N PHE A 924 -11.96 -11.55 -28.54
CA PHE A 924 -11.84 -11.80 -29.97
C PHE A 924 -10.97 -10.79 -30.72
N CYS A 925 -10.70 -9.61 -30.16
CA CYS A 925 -10.20 -8.44 -30.88
C CYS A 925 -8.97 -7.79 -30.20
N ASP A 926 -7.82 -7.83 -30.89
CA ASP A 926 -6.53 -7.21 -30.51
C ASP A 926 -5.98 -7.61 -29.11
N ALA A 927 -6.15 -8.88 -28.74
CA ALA A 927 -5.78 -9.37 -27.40
C ALA A 927 -4.25 -9.51 -27.22
N MET A 928 -3.51 -9.94 -28.24
CA MET A 928 -2.05 -10.04 -28.19
C MET A 928 -1.41 -8.65 -28.13
N CYS A 929 -1.97 -7.68 -28.87
CA CYS A 929 -1.58 -6.27 -28.81
C CYS A 929 -1.82 -5.66 -27.43
N LYS A 930 -3.03 -5.78 -26.86
CA LYS A 930 -3.35 -5.25 -25.52
C LYS A 930 -2.40 -5.79 -24.45
N ASN A 931 -2.13 -7.09 -24.48
CA ASN A 931 -1.18 -7.74 -23.60
C ASN A 931 0.26 -7.21 -23.78
N THR A 932 0.72 -7.02 -25.03
CA THR A 932 2.04 -6.46 -25.35
C THR A 932 2.14 -4.95 -25.05
N LEU A 933 1.01 -4.24 -25.02
CA LEU A 933 0.94 -2.80 -24.74
C LEU A 933 0.84 -2.44 -23.25
N GLY A 934 0.67 -3.41 -22.34
CA GLY A 934 0.42 -3.10 -20.93
C GLY A 934 -1.00 -2.54 -20.72
N LEU A 935 -1.95 -3.03 -21.54
CA LEU A 935 -3.36 -2.67 -21.55
C LEU A 935 -4.22 -3.89 -21.22
N SER A 936 -3.81 -4.68 -20.23
CA SER A 936 -4.60 -5.75 -19.63
C SER A 936 -5.31 -5.19 -18.39
N LEU A 937 -6.51 -4.68 -18.62
CA LEU A 937 -7.34 -4.06 -17.59
C LEU A 937 -7.75 -5.05 -16.52
N HIS A 938 -8.17 -6.24 -16.96
CA HIS A 938 -8.91 -7.19 -16.13
C HIS A 938 -7.97 -8.07 -15.32
N ARG A 939 -6.81 -8.49 -15.85
CA ARG A 939 -5.77 -9.32 -15.20
C ARG A 939 -6.26 -10.61 -14.51
N GLY A 940 -7.50 -11.06 -14.73
CA GLY A 940 -8.09 -12.17 -13.96
C GLY A 940 -8.76 -11.76 -12.64
N ARG A 941 -9.06 -10.47 -12.48
CA ARG A 941 -9.78 -9.91 -11.32
C ARG A 941 -11.30 -10.12 -11.47
N LEU A 942 -12.06 -9.88 -10.40
CA LEU A 942 -13.52 -9.97 -10.40
C LEU A 942 -14.12 -8.75 -11.15
N PRO A 943 -15.35 -8.82 -11.70
CA PRO A 943 -16.02 -7.69 -12.35
C PRO A 943 -16.00 -6.41 -11.52
N GLU A 944 -16.29 -6.52 -10.23
CA GLU A 944 -16.27 -5.45 -9.24
C GLU A 944 -14.88 -4.81 -9.07
N ASP A 945 -13.80 -5.61 -9.07
CA ASP A 945 -12.41 -5.11 -9.04
C ASP A 945 -12.08 -4.30 -10.30
N VAL A 946 -12.62 -4.72 -11.45
CA VAL A 946 -12.39 -4.07 -12.75
C VAL A 946 -13.17 -2.77 -12.86
N ASP A 947 -14.41 -2.72 -12.37
CA ASP A 947 -15.18 -1.48 -12.34
C ASP A 947 -14.62 -0.48 -11.30
N ALA A 948 -14.11 -0.96 -10.17
CA ALA A 948 -13.33 -0.15 -9.23
C ALA A 948 -12.05 0.40 -9.90
N ARG A 949 -11.32 -0.45 -10.64
CA ARG A 949 -10.15 -0.04 -11.44
C ARG A 949 -10.53 0.96 -12.54
N ARG A 950 -11.70 0.83 -13.17
CA ARG A 950 -12.23 1.76 -14.18
C ARG A 950 -12.48 3.15 -13.59
N ALA A 951 -12.93 3.22 -12.34
CA ALA A 951 -13.09 4.49 -11.62
C ALA A 951 -11.76 5.10 -11.16
N ALA A 952 -10.77 4.27 -10.78
CA ALA A 952 -9.47 4.73 -10.28
C ALA A 952 -8.47 5.10 -11.40
N GLU A 953 -8.46 4.35 -12.51
CA GLU A 953 -7.53 4.47 -13.64
C GLU A 953 -8.25 4.81 -14.96
N PRO A 954 -9.13 5.84 -15.03
CA PRO A 954 -9.95 6.10 -16.21
C PRO A 954 -9.13 6.40 -17.48
N ALA A 955 -7.89 6.88 -17.33
CA ALA A 955 -6.95 7.07 -18.43
C ALA A 955 -6.47 5.75 -19.05
N LEU A 956 -6.31 4.68 -18.26
CA LEU A 956 -5.94 3.35 -18.76
C LEU A 956 -7.09 2.73 -19.55
N PHE A 957 -8.32 2.87 -19.06
CA PHE A 957 -9.52 2.39 -19.76
C PHE A 957 -9.78 3.20 -21.04
N ALA A 958 -9.54 4.52 -21.03
CA ALA A 958 -9.55 5.32 -22.25
C ALA A 958 -8.47 4.89 -23.26
N ALA A 959 -7.26 4.50 -22.80
CA ALA A 959 -6.20 3.97 -23.67
C ALA A 959 -6.52 2.57 -24.23
N TYR A 960 -7.26 1.74 -23.48
CA TYR A 960 -7.75 0.43 -23.94
C TYR A 960 -8.88 0.54 -24.97
N GLU A 961 -9.70 1.59 -24.87
CA GLU A 961 -10.83 1.88 -25.75
C GLU A 961 -10.44 2.77 -26.95
N ALA A 962 -9.18 3.20 -27.03
CA ALA A 962 -8.60 3.97 -28.15
C ALA A 962 -7.92 3.09 -29.21
N ASP A 963 -7.52 3.71 -30.34
CA ASP A 963 -6.73 3.07 -31.38
C ASP A 963 -5.38 2.59 -30.82
N LEU A 964 -5.10 1.29 -30.93
CA LEU A 964 -3.92 0.65 -30.35
C LEU A 964 -2.66 0.92 -31.18
N ASP A 965 -1.56 1.29 -30.52
CA ASP A 965 -0.28 1.53 -31.19
C ASP A 965 0.42 0.19 -31.53
N ALA A 966 0.09 -0.34 -32.71
CA ALA A 966 0.72 -1.52 -33.27
C ALA A 966 2.25 -1.35 -33.46
N GLY A 967 2.75 -0.12 -33.64
CA GLY A 967 4.18 0.17 -33.73
C GLY A 967 4.88 -0.09 -32.40
N LEU A 968 4.34 0.46 -31.30
CA LEU A 968 4.83 0.22 -29.94
C LEU A 968 4.72 -1.25 -29.54
N ALA A 969 3.64 -1.94 -29.93
CA ALA A 969 3.51 -3.38 -29.70
C ALA A 969 4.61 -4.19 -30.42
N VAL A 970 4.88 -3.86 -31.69
CA VAL A 970 5.95 -4.47 -32.48
C VAL A 970 7.35 -4.15 -31.93
N ASP A 971 7.59 -2.93 -31.43
CA ASP A 971 8.87 -2.58 -30.82
C ASP A 971 9.11 -3.32 -29.50
N ARG A 972 8.08 -3.46 -28.66
CA ARG A 972 8.16 -4.28 -27.43
C ARG A 972 8.42 -5.75 -27.74
N LEU A 973 7.73 -6.31 -28.75
CA LEU A 973 7.95 -7.66 -29.26
C LEU A 973 9.42 -7.89 -29.71
N ARG A 974 10.12 -6.85 -30.21
CA ARG A 974 11.53 -6.92 -30.62
C ARG A 974 12.53 -7.09 -29.47
N HIS A 975 12.11 -7.06 -28.21
CA HIS A 975 12.95 -7.46 -27.07
C HIS A 975 12.88 -8.98 -26.81
N CYS A 976 11.72 -9.61 -27.00
CA CYS A 976 11.53 -11.03 -26.70
C CYS A 976 12.03 -11.96 -27.81
N VAL A 977 12.31 -13.21 -27.44
CA VAL A 977 12.41 -14.34 -28.38
C VAL A 977 10.99 -14.73 -28.77
N VAL A 978 10.73 -14.87 -30.06
CA VAL A 978 9.38 -15.14 -30.59
C VAL A 978 9.27 -16.58 -31.06
N GLY A 979 8.14 -17.23 -30.76
CA GLY A 979 7.67 -18.45 -31.39
C GLY A 979 6.35 -18.23 -32.15
N LEU A 980 6.11 -19.07 -33.16
CA LEU A 980 4.82 -19.21 -33.85
C LEU A 980 4.22 -20.57 -33.48
N GLN A 981 2.97 -20.63 -33.05
CA GLN A 981 2.31 -21.91 -32.74
C GLN A 981 2.25 -22.84 -33.96
N ASP A 982 2.15 -22.25 -35.15
CA ASP A 982 2.02 -22.95 -36.42
C ASP A 982 3.36 -23.53 -36.89
N ASP A 983 4.50 -22.87 -36.61
CA ASP A 983 5.84 -23.47 -36.62
C ASP A 983 6.30 -23.85 -35.20
N TRP A 984 5.66 -24.88 -34.65
CA TRP A 984 6.04 -25.47 -33.36
C TRP A 984 7.50 -25.98 -33.37
N ALA A 985 8.01 -26.45 -34.51
CA ALA A 985 9.36 -26.99 -34.62
C ALA A 985 10.42 -25.89 -34.51
N GLY A 986 10.28 -24.82 -35.30
CA GLY A 986 11.11 -23.61 -35.21
C GLY A 986 11.01 -22.92 -33.84
N SER A 987 9.83 -22.94 -33.23
CA SER A 987 9.62 -22.43 -31.87
C SER A 987 10.39 -23.24 -30.82
N LYS A 988 10.36 -24.58 -30.88
CA LYS A 988 11.20 -25.42 -30.00
C LYS A 988 12.69 -25.18 -30.24
N ARG A 989 13.13 -25.06 -31.50
CA ARG A 989 14.53 -24.72 -31.84
C ARG A 989 14.96 -23.39 -31.21
N SER A 990 14.10 -22.38 -31.27
CA SER A 990 14.34 -21.06 -30.68
C SER A 990 14.42 -21.16 -29.16
N LEU A 991 13.42 -21.75 -28.49
CA LEU A 991 13.43 -21.81 -27.02
C LEU A 991 14.65 -22.60 -26.50
N ALA A 992 15.00 -23.73 -27.13
CA ALA A 992 16.15 -24.53 -26.74
C ALA A 992 17.51 -23.82 -26.96
N HIS A 993 17.59 -22.84 -27.88
CA HIS A 993 18.81 -22.04 -28.07
C HIS A 993 18.92 -20.88 -27.08
N TRP A 994 17.86 -20.08 -26.95
CA TRP A 994 17.88 -18.86 -26.13
C TRP A 994 17.66 -19.12 -24.63
N PHE A 995 16.96 -20.20 -24.28
CA PHE A 995 16.67 -20.63 -22.92
C PHE A 995 17.00 -22.12 -22.74
N PRO A 996 18.28 -22.53 -22.85
CA PRO A 996 18.70 -23.93 -22.82
C PRO A 996 18.43 -24.64 -21.48
N TRP A 997 17.93 -23.94 -20.47
CA TRP A 997 17.39 -24.58 -19.27
C TRP A 997 16.00 -25.22 -19.50
N ILE A 998 15.22 -24.79 -20.50
CA ILE A 998 13.90 -25.34 -20.86
C ILE A 998 13.99 -26.45 -21.93
N ALA A 999 15.14 -27.14 -22.03
CA ALA A 999 15.52 -27.95 -23.20
C ALA A 999 14.75 -29.28 -23.44
N SER A 1000 13.63 -29.55 -22.76
CA SER A 1000 12.93 -30.86 -22.76
C SER A 1000 11.46 -30.80 -23.21
N ILE A 1001 11.15 -30.02 -24.26
CA ILE A 1001 9.77 -29.89 -24.78
C ILE A 1001 9.39 -31.10 -25.67
N ASP A 1002 8.30 -31.79 -25.30
CA ASP A 1002 7.72 -32.89 -26.07
C ASP A 1002 7.12 -32.43 -27.42
N ASP A 1003 7.14 -33.31 -28.44
CA ASP A 1003 6.47 -33.06 -29.73
C ASP A 1003 4.94 -33.07 -29.62
N ALA A 1004 4.41 -33.63 -28.53
CA ALA A 1004 2.98 -33.72 -28.27
C ALA A 1004 2.39 -32.36 -27.87
N ARG A 1005 1.92 -31.57 -28.84
CA ARG A 1005 0.99 -30.44 -28.61
C ARG A 1005 -0.29 -30.99 -27.95
N ARG A 1006 -0.39 -30.86 -26.62
CA ARG A 1006 -1.55 -31.35 -25.85
C ARG A 1006 -2.67 -30.31 -25.89
N ASN A 1007 -3.92 -30.79 -25.81
CA ASN A 1007 -5.18 -30.03 -25.91
C ASN A 1007 -5.49 -29.47 -27.31
N ALA A 1008 -5.59 -30.36 -28.31
CA ALA A 1008 -6.25 -30.07 -29.58
C ALA A 1008 -7.80 -30.10 -29.43
N GLY A 1009 -8.36 -29.12 -28.71
CA GLY A 1009 -9.81 -29.02 -28.43
C GLY A 1009 -10.64 -29.02 -29.71
N LEU A 1010 -11.69 -29.84 -29.76
CA LEU A 1010 -12.52 -30.18 -30.93
C LEU A 1010 -11.79 -30.70 -32.19
N GLY A 1011 -10.46 -30.81 -32.16
CA GLY A 1011 -9.64 -31.45 -33.19
C GLY A 1011 -9.88 -30.88 -34.59
N ALA A 1012 -9.94 -31.76 -35.58
CA ALA A 1012 -10.15 -31.40 -36.99
C ALA A 1012 -11.60 -31.01 -37.35
N ALA A 1013 -12.51 -30.89 -36.36
CA ALA A 1013 -13.92 -30.55 -36.61
C ALA A 1013 -14.21 -29.04 -36.52
N ALA A 1014 -13.36 -28.26 -35.85
CA ALA A 1014 -13.45 -26.80 -35.78
C ALA A 1014 -13.10 -26.15 -37.14
N GLU A 1015 -13.59 -24.93 -37.38
CA GLU A 1015 -13.05 -24.11 -38.47
C GLU A 1015 -11.55 -23.80 -38.27
N THR A 1016 -10.89 -23.53 -39.38
CA THR A 1016 -9.60 -22.84 -39.51
C THR A 1016 -9.84 -21.48 -40.15
N ARG A 1017 -8.87 -20.55 -40.12
CA ARG A 1017 -8.95 -19.31 -40.93
C ARG A 1017 -9.39 -19.59 -42.36
N ASP A 1018 -8.82 -20.60 -43.00
CA ASP A 1018 -9.03 -20.87 -44.43
C ASP A 1018 -10.44 -21.42 -44.72
N THR A 1019 -11.08 -22.10 -43.75
CA THR A 1019 -12.43 -22.67 -43.84
C THR A 1019 -13.52 -21.80 -43.18
N LEU A 1020 -13.15 -20.73 -42.49
CA LEU A 1020 -14.05 -19.73 -41.93
C LEU A 1020 -14.75 -18.92 -43.05
N ARG A 1021 -16.06 -18.69 -42.89
CA ARG A 1021 -16.92 -17.94 -43.84
C ARG A 1021 -16.33 -16.55 -44.12
N PRO A 1022 -16.27 -16.07 -45.38
CA PRO A 1022 -15.50 -14.85 -45.72
C PRO A 1022 -15.93 -13.57 -45.00
N ASP A 1023 -17.22 -13.42 -44.69
CA ASP A 1023 -17.78 -12.30 -43.93
C ASP A 1023 -17.34 -12.33 -42.45
N LEU A 1024 -17.40 -13.50 -41.81
CA LEU A 1024 -16.95 -13.71 -40.44
C LEU A 1024 -15.43 -13.53 -40.32
N ARG A 1025 -14.68 -13.97 -41.34
CA ARG A 1025 -13.23 -13.78 -41.45
C ARG A 1025 -12.87 -12.30 -41.54
N ALA A 1026 -13.51 -11.57 -42.45
CA ALA A 1026 -13.30 -10.13 -42.60
C ALA A 1026 -13.67 -9.34 -41.34
N ALA A 1027 -14.72 -9.73 -40.62
CA ALA A 1027 -15.09 -9.14 -39.33
C ALA A 1027 -14.02 -9.38 -38.24
N LEU A 1028 -13.44 -10.59 -38.18
CA LEU A 1028 -12.31 -10.86 -37.29
C LEU A 1028 -11.05 -10.10 -37.67
N GLU A 1029 -10.68 -10.09 -38.95
CA GLU A 1029 -9.50 -9.39 -39.46
C GLU A 1029 -9.60 -7.87 -39.20
N ALA A 1030 -10.78 -7.29 -39.40
CA ALA A 1030 -11.05 -5.88 -39.10
C ALA A 1030 -10.95 -5.53 -37.60
N CYS A 1031 -11.29 -6.45 -36.69
CA CYS A 1031 -11.15 -6.23 -35.23
C CYS A 1031 -9.83 -6.76 -34.63
N ASN A 1032 -8.93 -7.29 -35.46
CA ASN A 1032 -7.58 -7.72 -35.05
C ASN A 1032 -6.50 -6.99 -35.86
N ALA A 1033 -6.74 -5.72 -36.21
CA ALA A 1033 -5.82 -4.95 -37.05
C ALA A 1033 -4.44 -4.74 -36.40
N CYS A 1034 -4.39 -4.61 -35.07
CA CYS A 1034 -3.14 -4.55 -34.31
C CYS A 1034 -2.54 -5.96 -34.15
N ASP A 1035 -3.36 -6.94 -33.76
CA ASP A 1035 -2.96 -8.35 -33.60
C ASP A 1035 -2.36 -8.94 -34.91
N LEU A 1036 -2.85 -8.52 -36.08
CA LEU A 1036 -2.32 -8.91 -37.40
C LEU A 1036 -0.94 -8.29 -37.67
N ALA A 1037 -0.80 -6.97 -37.49
CA ALA A 1037 0.49 -6.29 -37.67
C ALA A 1037 1.56 -6.81 -36.69
N LEU A 1038 1.15 -7.15 -35.47
CA LEU A 1038 1.99 -7.81 -34.48
C LEU A 1038 2.39 -9.24 -34.91
N TYR A 1039 1.45 -10.01 -35.47
CA TYR A 1039 1.71 -11.36 -35.98
C TYR A 1039 2.67 -11.38 -37.17
N ASP A 1040 2.54 -10.45 -38.12
CA ASP A 1040 3.44 -10.38 -39.28
C ASP A 1040 4.88 -10.05 -38.84
N ALA A 1041 5.04 -9.06 -37.95
CA ALA A 1041 6.35 -8.74 -37.36
C ALA A 1041 6.91 -9.90 -36.52
N ALA A 1042 6.06 -10.65 -35.83
CA ALA A 1042 6.43 -11.86 -35.11
C ALA A 1042 6.93 -12.96 -36.07
N ALA A 1043 6.28 -13.14 -37.22
CA ALA A 1043 6.70 -14.10 -38.23
C ALA A 1043 8.03 -13.73 -38.89
N GLU A 1044 8.25 -12.44 -39.23
CA GLU A 1044 9.54 -11.95 -39.71
C GLU A 1044 10.66 -12.18 -38.69
N ARG A 1045 10.41 -11.86 -37.42
CA ARG A 1045 11.35 -12.01 -36.32
C ARG A 1045 11.66 -13.49 -36.03
N HIS A 1046 10.64 -14.35 -36.05
CA HIS A 1046 10.82 -15.80 -35.91
C HIS A 1046 11.68 -16.35 -37.05
N ALA A 1047 11.39 -15.98 -38.30
CA ALA A 1047 12.20 -16.40 -39.44
C ALA A 1047 13.64 -15.85 -39.37
N ALA A 1048 13.86 -14.65 -38.81
CA ALA A 1048 15.20 -14.10 -38.56
C ALA A 1048 15.96 -14.85 -37.46
N GLN A 1049 15.27 -15.29 -36.40
CA GLN A 1049 15.82 -16.19 -35.39
C GLN A 1049 16.26 -17.52 -36.01
N LEU A 1050 15.40 -18.17 -36.81
CA LEU A 1050 15.73 -19.46 -37.45
C LEU A 1050 16.93 -19.33 -38.38
N ARG A 1051 16.97 -18.31 -39.25
CA ARG A 1051 18.13 -18.01 -40.12
C ARG A 1051 19.42 -17.72 -39.34
N TYR A 1052 19.34 -17.27 -38.08
CA TYR A 1052 20.50 -17.17 -37.19
C TYR A 1052 20.92 -18.56 -36.68
N LEU A 1053 19.98 -19.40 -36.23
CA LEU A 1053 20.27 -20.77 -35.77
C LEU A 1053 20.83 -21.67 -36.87
N ASP A 1054 20.31 -21.56 -38.09
CA ASP A 1054 20.79 -22.34 -39.25
C ASP A 1054 22.27 -22.01 -39.52
N GLY A 1055 22.62 -20.72 -39.49
CA GLY A 1055 24.00 -20.21 -39.59
C GLY A 1055 24.88 -20.41 -38.34
N LEU A 1056 24.41 -21.15 -37.33
CA LEU A 1056 25.25 -21.66 -36.24
C LEU A 1056 25.59 -23.16 -36.41
N GLY A 1057 24.82 -23.88 -37.24
CA GLY A 1057 25.03 -25.30 -37.55
C GLY A 1057 25.90 -25.56 -38.79
N SER A 1058 26.13 -24.53 -39.60
CA SER A 1058 27.15 -24.45 -40.67
C SER A 1058 28.49 -23.95 -40.13
#